data_AF-A0A7K3NM29-F1
#
_entry.id   AF-A0A7K3NM29-F1
#
_cell.length_a   1.000
_cell.length_b   1.000
_cell.length_c   1.000
_cell.angle_alpha   90.00
_cell.angle_beta   90.00
_cell.angle_gamma   90.00
#
_symmetry.space_group_name_H-M   'P 1'
#
loop_
_entity.id
_entity.type
_entity.pdbx_description
1 polymer ?
#
loop_
_entity_poly.entity_id
_entity_poly.type
_entity_poly.pdbx_seq_one_letter_code
_entity_poly.pdbx_strand_id
1 'polypeptide(L)'
;MDTEKRIAELSERLGYIRDIFGSRENANITLLESKLREFGERERLASPQEAARLLQQLEDLFVFLEKKLDAELSAMDVVRIVRHPQRVSLKDILENVYDNYTEIGGQDEYSIDPSMLIARAYITRRRGDKVHHQPVMVIGQEKGHGQEFRNGGSVKPWGNAKALQYMKVAETEKIPIHTFVSTPGAFPVEDYPGAAQQIARNLYEMAGLKVPVVSVISEGGSGGAEAIGLSDARLMFSHGYYSVISPEGAAAIEAGTRQGQRVPPELIGACASRLKMTAKDNLSMGYVDRIIQEPHLGARPYHYDFFKNLRQEIIRATDQVFLSIAGMKLFRAMVLGRHKDVSPADAESMYVRWSVDEAAAERLLWRRYRKYRCMAENAFVDSRTPASRLYAKVQGAVWSGYSFLRYDFLGKQEKRLSKALGEVEGELRVVVDKMSGPIRKMTRRSGAPVCDAEKSRMLTELSQPELGACLEDWGWSYISPRAREDRAVTCPNMKQSGCPDLWAPDLFGDFAGVCSHCGHHFPMEYQWYLHNVFDVDSLHEFNAEIEAGNPLDYPGFPEKLEAAKKKTGKKSSCLTYEARIDGKKMVVAVLIAPFRGGTVGAAEGEKFIRALARARKRHYPFLAYVHGTAGIRIQESLNGLIQMPRVTMAVRRYIEAGGLYIVLYDTNSYAGPVASFLGCSPYQFAVRSSNIGFAGPGVIKETTGIDIPPNYHNAYQALTRGHVQGIWDRREVRKNLKNALMTIGGRNLYYR
;
A
#
# COMPACT_ATOMS: atom_id res chain seq x y z
N MET A 1 -12.09 -42.43 -31.32
CA MET A 1 -12.72 -41.16 -30.90
C MET A 1 -12.36 -40.79 -29.46
N ASP A 2 -12.44 -41.70 -28.48
CA ASP A 2 -12.01 -41.41 -27.09
C ASP A 2 -10.46 -41.38 -26.94
N THR A 3 -9.73 -42.27 -27.62
CA THR A 3 -8.27 -42.37 -27.55
C THR A 3 -7.55 -41.15 -28.12
N GLU A 4 -7.93 -40.69 -29.31
CA GLU A 4 -7.33 -39.51 -29.97
C GLU A 4 -7.48 -38.25 -29.13
N LYS A 5 -8.64 -38.07 -28.48
CA LYS A 5 -8.90 -36.94 -27.58
C LYS A 5 -7.96 -36.97 -26.37
N ARG A 6 -7.82 -38.14 -25.72
CA ARG A 6 -6.92 -38.33 -24.57
C ARG A 6 -5.44 -38.10 -24.94
N ILE A 7 -5.01 -38.51 -26.13
CA ILE A 7 -3.66 -38.23 -26.63
C ILE A 7 -3.44 -36.73 -26.85
N ALA A 8 -4.44 -36.04 -27.40
CA ALA A 8 -4.38 -34.59 -27.55
C ALA A 8 -4.27 -33.88 -26.19
N GLU A 9 -5.02 -34.33 -25.19
CA GLU A 9 -4.94 -33.84 -23.80
C GLU A 9 -3.55 -34.08 -23.17
N LEU A 10 -2.96 -35.27 -23.37
CA LEU A 10 -1.59 -35.56 -22.91
C LEU A 10 -0.54 -34.69 -23.63
N SER A 11 -0.72 -34.44 -24.92
CA SER A 11 0.15 -33.56 -25.70
C SER A 11 0.06 -32.11 -25.21
N GLU A 12 -1.14 -31.62 -24.91
CA GLU A 12 -1.36 -30.30 -24.32
C GLU A 12 -0.73 -30.18 -22.92
N ARG A 13 -0.88 -31.21 -22.07
CA ARG A 13 -0.21 -31.28 -20.77
C ARG A 13 1.31 -31.23 -20.89
N LEU A 14 1.88 -31.93 -21.88
CA LEU A 14 3.31 -31.87 -22.13
C LEU A 14 3.77 -30.49 -22.61
N GLY A 15 2.98 -29.83 -23.46
CA GLY A 15 3.19 -28.43 -23.85
C GLY A 15 3.22 -27.50 -22.64
N TYR A 16 2.23 -27.62 -21.75
CA TYR A 16 2.15 -26.87 -20.49
C TYR A 16 3.40 -27.08 -19.61
N ILE A 17 3.84 -28.34 -19.45
CA ILE A 17 5.05 -28.65 -18.68
C ILE A 17 6.27 -27.96 -19.29
N ARG A 18 6.42 -27.98 -20.62
CA ARG A 18 7.54 -27.32 -21.30
C ARG A 18 7.52 -25.80 -21.08
N ASP A 19 6.34 -25.18 -21.15
CA ASP A 19 6.21 -23.74 -20.93
C ASP A 19 6.60 -23.32 -19.50
N ILE A 20 6.30 -24.15 -18.50
CA ILE A 20 6.69 -23.92 -17.10
C ILE A 20 8.21 -23.99 -16.92
N PHE A 21 8.86 -25.03 -17.43
CA PHE A 21 10.30 -25.24 -17.22
C PHE A 21 11.16 -24.42 -18.21
N GLY A 22 10.54 -23.90 -19.28
CA GLY A 22 11.18 -23.03 -20.25
C GLY A 22 12.39 -23.68 -20.91
N SER A 23 13.53 -22.99 -20.89
CA SER A 23 14.79 -23.47 -21.48
C SER A 23 15.61 -24.40 -20.57
N ARG A 24 15.07 -24.82 -19.42
CA ARG A 24 15.79 -25.69 -18.48
C ARG A 24 15.69 -27.14 -18.94
N GLU A 25 16.82 -27.77 -19.21
CA GLU A 25 16.86 -29.20 -19.50
C GLU A 25 16.38 -30.02 -18.29
N ASN A 26 15.45 -30.94 -18.51
CA ASN A 26 14.93 -31.82 -17.47
C ASN A 26 14.68 -33.23 -18.04
N ALA A 27 15.37 -34.23 -17.48
CA ALA A 27 15.29 -35.62 -17.92
C ALA A 27 13.87 -36.21 -17.85
N ASN A 28 13.05 -35.78 -16.88
CA ASN A 28 11.67 -36.26 -16.77
C ASN A 28 10.80 -35.74 -17.93
N ILE A 29 11.04 -34.52 -18.42
CA ILE A 29 10.32 -33.95 -19.57
C ILE A 29 10.72 -34.70 -20.85
N THR A 30 12.02 -34.92 -21.06
CA THR A 30 12.52 -35.71 -22.19
C THR A 30 11.98 -37.15 -22.18
N LEU A 31 11.83 -37.74 -20.99
CA LEU A 31 11.21 -39.07 -20.85
C LEU A 31 9.73 -39.05 -21.27
N LEU A 32 8.94 -38.06 -20.85
CA LEU A 32 7.55 -37.91 -21.26
C LEU A 32 7.42 -37.74 -22.78
N GLU A 33 8.27 -36.90 -23.39
CA GLU A 33 8.32 -36.71 -24.83
C GLU A 33 8.62 -38.02 -25.58
N SER A 34 9.62 -38.76 -25.11
CA SER A 34 9.98 -40.06 -25.71
C SER A 34 8.85 -41.06 -25.59
N LYS A 35 8.19 -41.15 -24.42
CA LYS A 35 7.11 -42.12 -24.17
C LYS A 35 5.83 -41.78 -24.92
N LEU A 36 5.49 -40.50 -25.05
CA LEU A 36 4.35 -40.05 -25.84
C LEU A 36 4.56 -40.36 -27.34
N ARG A 37 5.78 -40.16 -27.86
CA ARG A 37 6.12 -40.51 -29.24
C ARG A 37 6.06 -42.01 -29.48
N GLU A 38 6.65 -42.80 -28.58
CA GLU A 38 6.64 -44.27 -28.64
C GLU A 38 5.21 -44.82 -28.62
N PHE A 39 4.32 -44.22 -27.82
CA PHE A 39 2.92 -44.59 -27.80
C PHE A 39 2.23 -44.33 -29.14
N GLY A 40 2.43 -43.15 -29.75
CA GLY A 40 1.82 -42.81 -31.05
C GLY A 40 2.27 -43.71 -32.22
N GLU A 41 3.47 -44.28 -32.14
CA GLU A 41 3.97 -45.28 -33.09
C GLU A 41 3.33 -46.66 -32.86
N ARG A 42 3.20 -47.08 -31.59
CA ARG A 42 2.66 -48.39 -31.21
C ARG A 42 1.14 -48.50 -31.33
N GLU A 43 0.41 -47.42 -31.08
CA GLU A 43 -1.06 -47.39 -31.15
C GLU A 43 -1.55 -47.81 -32.54
N ARG A 44 -0.85 -47.39 -33.60
CA ARG A 44 -1.20 -47.71 -35.01
C ARG A 44 -1.16 -49.21 -35.32
N LEU A 45 -0.45 -50.00 -34.51
CA LEU A 45 -0.21 -51.43 -34.72
C LEU A 45 -0.86 -52.31 -33.63
N ALA A 46 -1.41 -51.70 -32.57
CA ALA A 46 -1.92 -52.43 -31.40
C ALA A 46 -3.41 -52.77 -31.53
N SER A 47 -3.84 -53.86 -30.86
CA SER A 47 -5.26 -54.13 -30.71
C SER A 47 -5.94 -53.06 -29.82
N PRO A 48 -7.26 -52.81 -29.95
CA PRO A 48 -7.95 -51.77 -29.17
C PRO A 48 -7.80 -51.92 -27.65
N GLN A 49 -7.73 -53.15 -27.15
CA GLN A 49 -7.56 -53.45 -25.73
C GLN A 49 -6.12 -53.16 -25.25
N GLU A 50 -5.12 -53.46 -26.08
CA GLU A 50 -3.72 -53.15 -25.78
C GLU A 50 -3.45 -51.65 -25.84
N ALA A 51 -4.04 -50.94 -26.82
CA ALA A 51 -3.95 -49.49 -26.92
C ALA A 51 -4.53 -48.81 -25.68
N ALA A 52 -5.69 -49.26 -25.19
CA ALA A 52 -6.29 -48.74 -23.96
C ALA A 52 -5.39 -48.96 -22.72
N ARG A 53 -4.77 -50.15 -22.59
CA ARG A 53 -3.85 -50.45 -21.50
C ARG A 53 -2.59 -49.58 -21.55
N LEU A 54 -2.00 -49.43 -22.73
CA LEU A 54 -0.80 -48.60 -22.94
C LEU A 54 -1.10 -47.12 -22.66
N LEU A 55 -2.29 -46.64 -23.04
CA LEU A 55 -2.70 -45.27 -22.75
C LEU A 55 -2.85 -45.03 -21.26
N GLN A 56 -3.47 -45.96 -20.53
CA GLN A 56 -3.57 -45.87 -19.07
C GLN A 56 -2.18 -45.82 -18.41
N GLN A 57 -1.24 -46.66 -18.85
CA GLN A 57 0.14 -46.63 -18.34
C GLN A 57 0.84 -45.30 -18.62
N LEU A 58 0.58 -44.69 -19.78
CA LEU A 58 1.12 -43.39 -20.11
C LEU A 58 0.52 -42.29 -19.23
N GLU A 59 -0.79 -42.31 -18.99
CA GLU A 59 -1.45 -41.37 -18.07
C GLU A 59 -0.92 -41.48 -16.65
N ASP A 60 -0.74 -42.71 -16.15
CA ASP A 60 -0.17 -42.96 -14.82
C ASP A 60 1.27 -42.43 -14.73
N LEU A 61 2.06 -42.58 -15.81
CA LEU A 61 3.40 -42.02 -15.91
C LEU A 61 3.38 -40.49 -15.89
N PHE A 62 2.44 -39.85 -16.60
CA PHE A 62 2.24 -38.40 -16.55
C PHE A 62 1.94 -37.93 -15.13
N VAL A 63 0.98 -38.56 -14.43
CA VAL A 63 0.64 -38.21 -13.05
C VAL A 63 1.86 -38.36 -12.13
N PHE A 64 2.61 -39.45 -12.26
CA PHE A 64 3.81 -39.68 -11.45
C PHE A 64 4.90 -38.64 -11.71
N LEU A 65 5.17 -38.31 -12.97
CA LEU A 65 6.23 -37.36 -13.34
C LEU A 65 5.82 -35.91 -13.07
N GLU A 66 4.55 -35.54 -13.23
CA GLU A 66 4.05 -34.22 -12.82
C GLU A 66 4.27 -34.01 -11.32
N LYS A 67 3.98 -35.01 -10.48
CA LYS A 67 4.26 -34.95 -9.03
C LYS A 67 5.74 -34.76 -8.71
N LYS A 68 6.62 -35.43 -9.47
CA LYS A 68 8.08 -35.29 -9.29
C LYS A 68 8.56 -33.90 -9.73
N LEU A 69 8.11 -33.43 -10.88
CA LEU A 69 8.41 -32.10 -11.42
C LEU A 69 7.92 -30.99 -10.48
N ASP A 70 6.73 -31.17 -9.90
CA ASP A 70 6.15 -30.25 -8.92
C ASP A 70 7.04 -30.04 -7.68
N ALA A 71 7.70 -31.11 -7.23
CA ALA A 71 8.64 -31.05 -6.11
C ALA A 71 9.96 -30.32 -6.46
N GLU A 72 10.29 -30.20 -7.75
CA GLU A 72 11.52 -29.61 -8.27
C GLU A 72 11.35 -28.13 -8.71
N LEU A 73 10.16 -27.55 -8.51
CA LEU A 73 9.84 -26.19 -8.95
C LEU A 73 10.73 -25.14 -8.28
N SER A 74 11.34 -24.29 -9.10
CA SER A 74 12.00 -23.06 -8.64
C SER A 74 10.99 -21.92 -8.47
N ALA A 75 11.41 -20.83 -7.81
CA ALA A 75 10.58 -19.63 -7.67
C ALA A 75 10.17 -19.03 -9.04
N MET A 76 11.02 -19.13 -10.06
CA MET A 76 10.65 -18.69 -11.42
C MET A 76 9.68 -19.63 -12.12
N ASP A 77 9.76 -20.93 -11.86
CA ASP A 77 8.79 -21.88 -12.41
C ASP A 77 7.40 -21.61 -11.83
N VAL A 78 7.32 -21.26 -10.54
CA VAL A 78 6.08 -20.77 -9.89
C VAL A 78 5.55 -19.51 -10.57
N VAL A 79 6.41 -18.52 -10.88
CA VAL A 79 6.00 -17.30 -11.60
C VAL A 79 5.42 -17.64 -12.98
N ARG A 80 6.02 -18.59 -13.70
CA ARG A 80 5.51 -19.05 -15.01
C ARG A 80 4.17 -19.77 -14.88
N ILE A 81 4.01 -20.65 -13.90
CA ILE A 81 2.73 -21.31 -13.58
C ILE A 81 1.63 -20.27 -13.37
N VAL A 82 1.91 -19.28 -12.52
CA VAL A 82 0.93 -18.22 -12.19
C VAL A 82 0.54 -17.42 -13.43
N ARG A 83 1.49 -17.09 -14.30
CA ARG A 83 1.25 -16.25 -15.49
C ARG A 83 0.75 -17.05 -16.69
N HIS A 84 0.63 -18.37 -16.59
CA HIS A 84 0.23 -19.21 -17.72
C HIS A 84 -1.26 -18.99 -18.09
N PRO A 85 -1.63 -18.90 -19.38
CA PRO A 85 -3.02 -18.68 -19.80
C PRO A 85 -4.02 -19.76 -19.36
N GLN A 86 -3.57 -21.02 -19.26
CA GLN A 86 -4.39 -22.15 -18.79
C GLN A 86 -4.64 -22.14 -17.26
N ARG A 87 -4.02 -21.25 -16.51
CA ARG A 87 -4.20 -21.11 -15.06
C ARG A 87 -5.63 -20.63 -14.77
N VAL A 88 -6.20 -21.06 -13.63
CA VAL A 88 -7.51 -20.57 -13.19
C VAL A 88 -7.59 -19.03 -13.12
N SER A 89 -8.69 -18.49 -13.63
CA SER A 89 -9.09 -17.09 -13.58
C SER A 89 -10.09 -16.83 -12.44
N LEU A 90 -10.42 -15.56 -12.18
CA LEU A 90 -11.47 -15.22 -11.22
C LEU A 90 -12.84 -15.62 -11.74
N LYS A 91 -13.08 -15.59 -13.06
CA LYS A 91 -14.32 -16.10 -13.65
C LYS A 91 -14.52 -17.59 -13.39
N ASP A 92 -13.48 -18.41 -13.60
CA ASP A 92 -13.55 -19.84 -13.29
C ASP A 92 -13.88 -20.08 -11.80
N ILE A 93 -13.30 -19.27 -10.92
CA ILE A 93 -13.58 -19.30 -9.48
C ILE A 93 -15.05 -18.92 -9.20
N LEU A 94 -15.57 -17.86 -9.81
CA LEU A 94 -16.96 -17.42 -9.61
C LEU A 94 -17.96 -18.50 -10.00
N GLU A 95 -17.73 -19.16 -11.13
CA GLU A 95 -18.58 -20.23 -11.67
C GLU A 95 -18.57 -21.49 -10.82
N ASN A 96 -17.42 -21.85 -10.23
CA ASN A 96 -17.24 -23.14 -9.55
C ASN A 96 -17.26 -23.07 -8.01
N VAL A 97 -17.06 -21.88 -7.42
CA VAL A 97 -16.98 -21.71 -5.95
C VAL A 97 -18.29 -21.18 -5.36
N TYR A 98 -19.04 -20.36 -6.10
CA TYR A 98 -20.27 -19.73 -5.62
C TYR A 98 -21.49 -20.36 -6.29
N ASP A 99 -22.62 -20.42 -5.59
CA ASP A 99 -23.83 -21.09 -6.11
C ASP A 99 -24.53 -20.24 -7.18
N ASN A 100 -24.43 -18.92 -7.04
CA ASN A 100 -24.91 -17.95 -8.01
C ASN A 100 -24.12 -16.65 -7.84
N TYR A 101 -23.88 -15.94 -8.93
CA TYR A 101 -23.29 -14.62 -8.90
C TYR A 101 -23.88 -13.70 -9.98
N THR A 102 -23.81 -12.41 -9.73
CA THR A 102 -24.15 -11.36 -10.69
C THR A 102 -22.97 -10.41 -10.75
N GLU A 103 -22.31 -10.36 -11.91
CA GLU A 103 -21.26 -9.38 -12.17
C GLU A 103 -21.86 -7.97 -12.13
N ILE A 104 -21.17 -7.06 -11.46
CA ILE A 104 -21.62 -5.69 -11.28
C ILE A 104 -20.80 -4.76 -12.19
N GLY A 105 -21.45 -4.22 -13.21
CA GLY A 105 -20.92 -3.18 -14.08
C GLY A 105 -22.04 -2.51 -14.88
N GLY A 106 -21.84 -1.24 -15.24
CA GLY A 106 -22.73 -0.55 -16.16
C GLY A 106 -22.37 -0.82 -17.61
N GLN A 107 -23.37 -0.90 -18.49
CA GLN A 107 -23.18 -0.79 -19.93
C GLN A 107 -22.76 0.65 -20.25
N ASP A 108 -21.74 0.85 -21.09
CA ASP A 108 -21.23 2.16 -21.50
C ASP A 108 -20.64 3.04 -20.38
N GLU A 109 -20.27 2.45 -19.24
CA GLU A 109 -19.49 3.15 -18.22
C GLU A 109 -18.11 3.55 -18.79
N TYR A 110 -17.80 4.84 -18.82
CA TYR A 110 -16.47 5.36 -19.22
C TYR A 110 -15.32 4.85 -18.33
N SER A 111 -15.63 4.23 -17.18
CA SER A 111 -14.71 3.75 -16.17
C SER A 111 -14.70 2.22 -16.00
N ILE A 112 -15.16 1.44 -16.98
CA ILE A 112 -15.02 -0.02 -16.89
C ILE A 112 -13.54 -0.36 -17.07
N ASP A 113 -12.95 -0.96 -16.03
CA ASP A 113 -11.67 -1.64 -16.14
C ASP A 113 -11.92 -3.16 -16.22
N PRO A 114 -11.70 -3.81 -17.38
CA PRO A 114 -11.94 -5.24 -17.52
C PRO A 114 -10.98 -6.10 -16.67
N SER A 115 -9.92 -5.49 -16.13
CA SER A 115 -8.96 -6.12 -15.21
C SER A 115 -9.47 -6.19 -13.77
N MET A 116 -10.54 -5.44 -13.42
CA MET A 116 -11.16 -5.45 -12.10
C MET A 116 -12.61 -5.96 -12.20
N LEU A 117 -12.85 -7.16 -11.68
CA LEU A 117 -14.16 -7.79 -11.65
C LEU A 117 -14.78 -7.66 -10.26
N ILE A 118 -16.04 -7.25 -10.24
CA ILE A 118 -16.84 -7.13 -9.02
C ILE A 118 -18.12 -7.93 -9.22
N ALA A 119 -18.49 -8.77 -8.26
CA ALA A 119 -19.70 -9.59 -8.35
C ALA A 119 -20.40 -9.69 -7.00
N ARG A 120 -21.73 -9.67 -7.03
CA ARG A 120 -22.56 -10.09 -5.90
C ARG A 120 -22.77 -11.59 -6.00
N ALA A 121 -22.37 -12.34 -4.98
CA ALA A 121 -22.46 -13.80 -5.00
C ALA A 121 -23.22 -14.35 -3.79
N TYR A 122 -23.66 -15.61 -3.89
CA TYR A 122 -24.30 -16.34 -2.79
C TYR A 122 -23.58 -17.65 -2.50
N ILE A 123 -23.46 -17.97 -1.20
CA ILE A 123 -23.09 -19.29 -0.71
C ILE A 123 -24.31 -19.90 -0.04
N THR A 124 -24.77 -21.04 -0.56
CA THR A 124 -25.92 -21.78 -0.05
C THR A 124 -25.46 -22.87 0.90
N ARG A 125 -26.00 -22.88 2.11
CA ARG A 125 -25.71 -23.88 3.15
C ARG A 125 -26.99 -24.54 3.62
N ARG A 126 -26.93 -25.84 3.89
CA ARG A 126 -28.06 -26.60 4.43
C ARG A 126 -27.82 -26.89 5.91
N ARG A 127 -28.82 -26.66 6.75
CA ARG A 127 -28.83 -27.01 8.17
C ARG A 127 -30.11 -27.76 8.48
N GLY A 128 -30.02 -29.09 8.60
CA GLY A 128 -31.21 -29.94 8.61
C GLY A 128 -32.03 -29.69 7.34
N ASP A 129 -33.33 -29.44 7.49
CA ASP A 129 -34.24 -29.18 6.37
C ASP A 129 -34.23 -27.72 5.88
N LYS A 130 -33.48 -26.82 6.53
CA LYS A 130 -33.45 -25.40 6.16
C LYS A 130 -32.27 -25.07 5.24
N VAL A 131 -32.57 -24.35 4.17
CA VAL A 131 -31.59 -23.78 3.24
C VAL A 131 -31.34 -22.32 3.60
N HIS A 132 -30.07 -21.94 3.73
CA HIS A 132 -29.64 -20.59 4.04
C HIS A 132 -28.77 -20.05 2.90
N HIS A 133 -29.15 -18.91 2.33
CA HIS A 133 -28.34 -18.19 1.34
C HIS A 133 -27.57 -17.07 2.04
N GLN A 134 -26.24 -17.12 1.97
CA GLN A 134 -25.36 -16.12 2.57
C GLN A 134 -24.78 -15.24 1.46
N PRO A 135 -25.17 -13.95 1.39
CA PRO A 135 -24.63 -13.03 0.38
C PRO A 135 -23.18 -12.66 0.68
N VAL A 136 -22.40 -12.45 -0.37
CA VAL A 136 -21.00 -12.03 -0.33
C VAL A 136 -20.73 -11.04 -1.46
N MET A 137 -19.89 -10.04 -1.19
CA MET A 137 -19.30 -9.21 -2.23
C MET A 137 -17.96 -9.80 -2.68
N VAL A 138 -17.83 -10.15 -3.95
CA VAL A 138 -16.58 -10.66 -4.53
C VAL A 138 -15.93 -9.54 -5.33
N ILE A 139 -14.65 -9.27 -5.06
CA ILE A 139 -13.85 -8.24 -5.75
C ILE A 139 -12.51 -8.85 -6.12
N GLY A 140 -12.09 -8.79 -7.37
CA GLY A 140 -10.77 -9.29 -7.69
C GLY A 140 -10.25 -8.92 -9.06
N GLN A 141 -8.97 -9.22 -9.24
CA GLN A 141 -8.25 -8.97 -10.47
C GLN A 141 -8.49 -10.14 -11.44
N GLU A 142 -9.00 -9.83 -12.63
CA GLU A 142 -9.28 -10.81 -13.66
C GLU A 142 -8.12 -10.85 -14.67
N LYS A 143 -7.62 -12.06 -14.93
CA LYS A 143 -6.57 -12.35 -15.92
C LYS A 143 -6.85 -13.69 -16.61
N GLY A 144 -6.10 -14.00 -17.67
CA GLY A 144 -6.23 -15.25 -18.44
C GLY A 144 -6.70 -14.96 -19.87
N HIS A 145 -7.79 -15.61 -20.30
CA HIS A 145 -8.34 -15.44 -21.66
C HIS A 145 -8.60 -13.97 -21.99
N GLY A 146 -7.93 -13.41 -23.00
CA GLY A 146 -8.02 -11.98 -23.34
C GLY A 146 -7.21 -11.08 -22.40
N GLN A 147 -6.07 -11.56 -21.89
CA GLN A 147 -5.16 -10.79 -21.03
C GLN A 147 -4.69 -9.46 -21.63
N GLU A 148 -4.62 -9.34 -22.96
CA GLU A 148 -4.26 -8.10 -23.66
C GLU A 148 -5.28 -7.00 -23.37
N PHE A 149 -6.58 -7.34 -23.40
CA PHE A 149 -7.66 -6.41 -23.05
C PHE A 149 -7.68 -6.07 -21.55
N ARG A 150 -7.07 -6.92 -20.71
CA ARG A 150 -7.04 -6.80 -19.24
C ARG A 150 -5.69 -6.37 -18.69
N ASN A 151 -4.78 -5.87 -19.53
CA ASN A 151 -3.44 -5.42 -19.12
C ASN A 151 -2.68 -6.46 -18.26
N GLY A 152 -2.87 -7.76 -18.54
CA GLY A 152 -2.31 -8.85 -17.74
C GLY A 152 -2.80 -8.93 -16.28
N GLY A 153 -3.98 -8.37 -15.97
CA GLY A 153 -4.50 -8.22 -14.60
C GLY A 153 -4.01 -6.95 -13.89
N SER A 154 -3.30 -6.05 -14.58
CA SER A 154 -2.87 -4.77 -14.03
C SER A 154 -4.01 -3.77 -14.02
N VAL A 155 -4.56 -3.50 -12.84
CA VAL A 155 -5.74 -2.66 -12.66
C VAL A 155 -5.37 -1.18 -12.77
N LYS A 156 -6.16 -0.44 -13.53
CA LYS A 156 -6.11 1.00 -13.73
C LYS A 156 -6.71 1.76 -12.53
N PRO A 157 -6.39 3.05 -12.36
CA PRO A 157 -6.86 3.81 -11.20
C PRO A 157 -8.38 3.77 -11.00
N TRP A 158 -9.18 3.90 -12.05
CA TRP A 158 -10.64 3.84 -11.94
C TRP A 158 -11.20 2.44 -11.60
N GLY A 159 -10.51 1.36 -11.99
CA GLY A 159 -10.86 0.01 -11.55
C GLY A 159 -10.71 -0.14 -10.04
N ASN A 160 -9.60 0.38 -9.48
CA ASN A 160 -9.41 0.43 -8.02
C ASN A 160 -10.44 1.34 -7.32
N ALA A 161 -10.87 2.43 -7.96
CA ALA A 161 -11.93 3.30 -7.45
C ALA A 161 -13.29 2.57 -7.40
N LYS A 162 -13.62 1.82 -8.44
CA LYS A 162 -14.81 0.94 -8.49
C LYS A 162 -14.75 -0.11 -7.38
N ALA A 163 -13.60 -0.75 -7.16
CA ALA A 163 -13.41 -1.70 -6.07
C ALA A 163 -13.74 -1.07 -4.71
N LEU A 164 -13.21 0.12 -4.43
CA LEU A 164 -13.51 0.84 -3.17
C LEU A 164 -14.99 1.17 -3.02
N GLN A 165 -15.65 1.64 -4.08
CA GLN A 165 -17.09 1.91 -4.07
C GLN A 165 -17.89 0.68 -3.61
N TYR A 166 -17.60 -0.51 -4.16
CA TYR A 166 -18.33 -1.72 -3.81
C TYR A 166 -17.91 -2.34 -2.48
N MET A 167 -16.70 -2.06 -1.97
CA MET A 167 -16.37 -2.33 -0.57
C MET A 167 -17.27 -1.54 0.39
N LYS A 168 -17.62 -0.29 0.06
CA LYS A 168 -18.56 0.53 0.84
C LYS A 168 -20.01 0.06 0.73
N VAL A 169 -20.41 -0.44 -0.44
CA VAL A 169 -21.71 -1.12 -0.61
C VAL A 169 -21.79 -2.34 0.31
N ALA A 170 -20.77 -3.20 0.28
CA ALA A 170 -20.72 -4.39 1.14
C ALA A 170 -20.76 -4.04 2.65
N GLU A 171 -20.06 -2.97 3.06
CA GLU A 171 -20.13 -2.43 4.42
C GLU A 171 -21.54 -1.97 4.79
N THR A 172 -22.23 -1.28 3.88
CA THR A 172 -23.62 -0.79 4.07
C THR A 172 -24.59 -1.95 4.23
N GLU A 173 -24.44 -2.99 3.41
CA GLU A 173 -25.28 -4.18 3.44
C GLU A 173 -24.90 -5.17 4.57
N LYS A 174 -23.78 -4.93 5.25
CA LYS A 174 -23.23 -5.78 6.32
C LYS A 174 -22.91 -7.21 5.86
N ILE A 175 -22.44 -7.35 4.62
CA ILE A 175 -22.01 -8.63 4.04
C ILE A 175 -20.48 -8.73 3.99
N PRO A 176 -19.89 -9.93 4.11
CA PRO A 176 -18.45 -10.08 3.99
C PRO A 176 -17.96 -9.83 2.55
N ILE A 177 -16.69 -9.52 2.44
CA ILE A 177 -15.99 -9.31 1.17
C ILE A 177 -14.98 -10.43 0.96
N HIS A 178 -15.03 -11.10 -0.19
CA HIS A 178 -13.97 -12.00 -0.64
C HIS A 178 -13.15 -11.31 -1.73
N THR A 179 -11.85 -11.16 -1.50
CA THR A 179 -10.94 -10.57 -2.49
C THR A 179 -10.06 -11.61 -3.16
N PHE A 180 -9.93 -11.54 -4.48
CA PHE A 180 -9.02 -12.40 -5.24
C PHE A 180 -7.91 -11.56 -5.87
N VAL A 181 -6.70 -11.73 -5.33
CA VAL A 181 -5.50 -10.99 -5.73
C VAL A 181 -4.77 -11.80 -6.78
N SER A 182 -4.78 -11.29 -8.00
CA SER A 182 -4.19 -11.93 -9.18
C SER A 182 -3.69 -10.87 -10.16
N THR A 183 -2.67 -10.13 -9.75
CA THR A 183 -2.07 -9.04 -10.52
C THR A 183 -0.54 -9.06 -10.46
N PRO A 184 0.16 -8.78 -11.58
CA PRO A 184 1.60 -8.56 -11.59
C PRO A 184 2.00 -7.21 -10.97
N GLY A 185 1.05 -6.27 -10.82
CA GLY A 185 1.27 -4.92 -10.32
C GLY A 185 0.14 -3.98 -10.73
N ALA A 186 0.10 -2.77 -10.16
CA ALA A 186 -0.87 -1.77 -10.59
C ALA A 186 -0.49 -1.22 -11.97
N PHE A 187 -1.49 -0.85 -12.78
CA PHE A 187 -1.22 -0.18 -14.04
C PHE A 187 -0.60 1.20 -13.76
N PRO A 188 0.59 1.51 -14.31
CA PRO A 188 1.47 2.53 -13.73
C PRO A 188 1.16 3.97 -14.18
N VAL A 189 -0.09 4.30 -14.50
CA VAL A 189 -0.49 5.64 -14.96
C VAL A 189 -1.04 6.51 -13.84
N GLU A 190 -0.78 7.80 -13.94
CA GLU A 190 -1.26 8.85 -13.03
C GLU A 190 -2.51 9.57 -13.56
N ASP A 191 -3.21 9.01 -14.54
CA ASP A 191 -4.49 9.59 -15.01
C ASP A 191 -5.50 9.58 -13.86
N TYR A 192 -6.28 10.65 -13.73
CA TYR A 192 -7.20 10.84 -12.61
C TYR A 192 -8.08 9.59 -12.40
N PRO A 193 -8.18 9.04 -11.17
CA PRO A 193 -7.72 9.59 -9.88
C PRO A 193 -6.24 9.38 -9.50
N GLY A 194 -5.42 8.78 -10.38
CA GLY A 194 -4.01 8.47 -10.17
C GLY A 194 -3.78 7.13 -9.47
N ALA A 195 -2.85 6.31 -9.98
CA ALA A 195 -2.58 4.98 -9.42
C ALA A 195 -2.18 5.05 -7.95
N ALA A 196 -1.20 5.89 -7.61
CA ALA A 196 -0.75 6.01 -6.22
C ALA A 196 -1.89 6.49 -5.30
N GLN A 197 -2.57 7.58 -5.68
CA GLN A 197 -3.61 8.18 -4.83
C GLN A 197 -4.79 7.23 -4.62
N GLN A 198 -5.20 6.49 -5.65
CA GLN A 198 -6.31 5.56 -5.49
C GLN A 198 -5.94 4.34 -4.63
N ILE A 199 -4.74 3.79 -4.76
CA ILE A 199 -4.27 2.69 -3.88
C ILE A 199 -4.21 3.19 -2.43
N ALA A 200 -3.73 4.42 -2.20
CA ALA A 200 -3.70 5.01 -0.86
C ALA A 200 -5.11 5.13 -0.27
N ARG A 201 -6.08 5.65 -1.03
CA ARG A 201 -7.49 5.74 -0.62
C ARG A 201 -8.08 4.36 -0.30
N ASN A 202 -7.81 3.36 -1.13
CA ASN A 202 -8.27 1.99 -0.89
C ASN A 202 -7.71 1.46 0.43
N LEU A 203 -6.39 1.54 0.64
CA LEU A 203 -5.76 1.07 1.88
C LEU A 203 -6.29 1.80 3.12
N TYR A 204 -6.51 3.11 3.03
CA TYR A 204 -7.07 3.90 4.12
C TYR A 204 -8.48 3.46 4.49
N GLU A 205 -9.34 3.22 3.50
CA GLU A 205 -10.72 2.80 3.73
C GLU A 205 -10.83 1.34 4.15
N MET A 206 -10.04 0.44 3.55
CA MET A 206 -9.97 -0.97 3.93
C MET A 206 -9.53 -1.15 5.39
N ALA A 207 -8.60 -0.31 5.87
CA ALA A 207 -8.20 -0.30 7.28
C ALA A 207 -9.38 -0.05 8.24
N GLY A 208 -10.43 0.63 7.78
CA GLY A 208 -11.62 0.99 8.55
C GLY A 208 -12.92 0.25 8.22
N LEU A 209 -12.90 -0.72 7.29
CA LEU A 209 -14.11 -1.46 6.91
C LEU A 209 -14.68 -2.24 8.09
N LYS A 210 -15.97 -2.05 8.39
CA LYS A 210 -16.68 -2.69 9.51
C LYS A 210 -17.18 -4.10 9.20
N VAL A 211 -16.92 -4.63 8.00
CA VAL A 211 -17.25 -6.00 7.60
C VAL A 211 -15.99 -6.86 7.39
N PRO A 212 -16.07 -8.19 7.61
CA PRO A 212 -14.96 -9.10 7.34
C PRO A 212 -14.49 -9.09 5.90
N VAL A 213 -13.17 -9.09 5.70
CA VAL A 213 -12.54 -9.25 4.40
C VAL A 213 -11.65 -10.50 4.40
N VAL A 214 -11.86 -11.41 3.45
CA VAL A 214 -11.03 -12.59 3.22
C VAL A 214 -10.35 -12.47 1.87
N SER A 215 -9.02 -12.46 1.84
CA SER A 215 -8.23 -12.36 0.61
C SER A 215 -7.64 -13.71 0.23
N VAL A 216 -7.72 -14.07 -1.05
CA VAL A 216 -7.06 -15.23 -1.67
C VAL A 216 -6.06 -14.70 -2.69
N ILE A 217 -4.78 -15.08 -2.53
CA ILE A 217 -3.68 -14.59 -3.36
C ILE A 217 -3.20 -15.69 -4.31
N SER A 218 -3.21 -15.40 -5.61
CA SER A 218 -2.61 -16.20 -6.68
C SER A 218 -1.37 -15.50 -7.21
N GLU A 219 -1.54 -14.27 -7.73
CA GLU A 219 -0.45 -13.39 -8.15
C GLU A 219 -0.52 -12.09 -7.36
N GLY A 220 0.44 -11.85 -6.48
CA GLY A 220 0.48 -10.68 -5.63
C GLY A 220 1.65 -9.75 -5.97
N GLY A 221 1.45 -8.85 -6.93
CA GLY A 221 2.44 -7.85 -7.32
C GLY A 221 2.33 -6.51 -6.59
N SER A 222 3.29 -6.22 -5.70
CA SER A 222 3.56 -4.89 -5.15
C SER A 222 2.32 -4.15 -4.61
N GLY A 223 2.24 -2.82 -4.81
CA GLY A 223 1.10 -2.00 -4.42
C GLY A 223 -0.22 -2.35 -5.15
N GLY A 224 -0.16 -3.01 -6.30
CA GLY A 224 -1.36 -3.48 -7.02
C GLY A 224 -2.08 -4.59 -6.25
N ALA A 225 -1.32 -5.49 -5.62
CA ALA A 225 -1.89 -6.49 -4.71
C ALA A 225 -2.52 -5.85 -3.47
N GLU A 226 -1.81 -4.87 -2.88
CA GLU A 226 -2.29 -4.18 -1.67
C GLU A 226 -3.53 -3.34 -1.89
N ALA A 227 -3.82 -2.90 -3.13
CA ALA A 227 -5.00 -2.13 -3.48
C ALA A 227 -6.34 -2.79 -3.08
N ILE A 228 -6.36 -4.13 -2.99
CA ILE A 228 -7.51 -4.94 -2.53
C ILE A 228 -7.09 -6.06 -1.54
N GLY A 229 -5.83 -6.10 -1.11
CA GLY A 229 -5.25 -7.20 -0.33
C GLY A 229 -5.34 -7.05 1.19
N LEU A 230 -5.60 -5.84 1.71
CA LEU A 230 -5.73 -5.60 3.15
C LEU A 230 -6.96 -6.34 3.73
N SER A 231 -6.74 -7.35 4.56
CA SER A 231 -7.80 -8.31 4.93
C SER A 231 -7.64 -8.93 6.32
N ASP A 232 -8.75 -9.46 6.85
CA ASP A 232 -8.82 -10.11 8.16
C ASP A 232 -8.27 -11.53 8.12
N ALA A 233 -8.46 -12.23 7.00
CA ALA A 233 -7.83 -13.52 6.69
C ALA A 233 -7.18 -13.48 5.30
N ARG A 234 -5.96 -14.00 5.18
CA ARG A 234 -5.13 -14.04 3.98
C ARG A 234 -4.81 -15.48 3.65
N LEU A 235 -5.36 -15.97 2.56
CA LEU A 235 -5.11 -17.27 1.98
C LEU A 235 -4.23 -17.10 0.75
N MET A 236 -3.46 -18.12 0.40
CA MET A 236 -2.61 -18.09 -0.81
C MET A 236 -2.60 -19.45 -1.47
N PHE A 237 -2.69 -19.49 -2.79
CA PHE A 237 -2.54 -20.73 -3.54
C PHE A 237 -1.12 -21.28 -3.41
N SER A 238 -0.94 -22.60 -3.36
CA SER A 238 0.36 -23.24 -3.13
C SER A 238 1.41 -22.89 -4.20
N HIS A 239 0.97 -22.67 -5.44
CA HIS A 239 1.80 -22.24 -6.56
C HIS A 239 1.56 -20.76 -6.88
N GLY A 240 1.01 -19.99 -5.95
CA GLY A 240 0.97 -18.53 -6.05
C GLY A 240 2.30 -17.90 -5.67
N TYR A 241 2.48 -16.62 -6.02
CA TYR A 241 3.54 -15.78 -5.48
C TYR A 241 3.00 -14.46 -4.95
N TYR A 242 3.68 -13.90 -3.95
CA TYR A 242 3.38 -12.58 -3.40
C TYR A 242 4.70 -11.87 -3.08
N SER A 243 4.91 -10.71 -3.71
CA SER A 243 6.21 -10.04 -3.73
C SER A 243 6.06 -8.51 -3.82
N VAL A 244 7.06 -7.79 -3.32
CA VAL A 244 7.16 -6.33 -3.41
C VAL A 244 7.39 -5.82 -4.83
N ILE A 245 7.95 -6.65 -5.71
CA ILE A 245 8.27 -6.35 -7.10
C ILE A 245 8.36 -7.67 -7.88
N SER A 246 8.19 -7.60 -9.20
CA SER A 246 8.45 -8.74 -10.09
C SER A 246 9.93 -9.16 -10.06
N PRO A 247 10.26 -10.44 -10.27
CA PRO A 247 11.64 -10.90 -10.40
C PRO A 247 12.44 -10.11 -11.45
N GLU A 248 11.81 -9.78 -12.57
CA GLU A 248 12.41 -9.03 -13.67
C GLU A 248 12.75 -7.59 -13.23
N GLY A 249 11.82 -6.92 -12.55
CA GLY A 249 12.03 -5.57 -12.01
C GLY A 249 13.10 -5.53 -10.92
N ALA A 250 13.16 -6.54 -10.04
CA ALA A 250 14.23 -6.65 -9.06
C ALA A 250 15.60 -6.81 -9.73
N ALA A 251 15.67 -7.66 -10.76
CA ALA A 251 16.91 -7.93 -11.47
C ALA A 251 17.40 -6.70 -12.26
N ALA A 252 16.49 -5.93 -12.87
CA ALA A 252 16.81 -4.66 -13.53
C ALA A 252 17.40 -3.63 -12.55
N ILE A 253 16.83 -3.52 -11.34
CA ILE A 253 17.33 -2.63 -10.29
C ILE A 253 18.71 -3.08 -9.80
N GLU A 254 18.93 -4.38 -9.55
CA GLU A 254 20.21 -4.87 -9.05
C GLU A 254 21.33 -4.77 -10.09
N ALA A 255 21.03 -4.97 -11.37
CA ALA A 255 22.01 -4.84 -12.45
C ALA A 255 22.32 -3.37 -12.82
N GLY A 256 21.58 -2.39 -12.27
CA GLY A 256 21.74 -0.98 -12.63
C GLY A 256 21.47 -0.72 -14.12
N THR A 257 20.66 -1.58 -14.73
CA THR A 257 20.45 -1.63 -16.17
C THR A 257 19.68 -0.39 -16.64
N ARG A 258 20.15 0.25 -17.72
CA ARG A 258 19.43 1.39 -18.35
C ARG A 258 18.30 0.86 -19.23
N GLN A 259 17.32 1.72 -19.53
CA GLN A 259 16.17 1.39 -20.39
C GLN A 259 16.60 0.64 -21.66
N GLY A 260 15.95 -0.50 -21.95
CA GLY A 260 16.10 -1.27 -23.20
C GLY A 260 17.19 -2.37 -23.18
N GLN A 261 17.95 -2.53 -22.10
CA GLN A 261 18.92 -3.62 -21.96
C GLN A 261 18.28 -4.85 -21.30
N ARG A 262 18.49 -6.04 -21.90
CA ARG A 262 17.91 -7.29 -21.40
C ARG A 262 18.71 -7.81 -20.20
N VAL A 263 18.00 -8.10 -19.11
CA VAL A 263 18.61 -8.62 -17.89
C VAL A 263 18.93 -10.12 -18.05
N PRO A 264 20.09 -10.62 -17.58
CA PRO A 264 20.43 -12.03 -17.65
C PRO A 264 19.39 -12.92 -16.97
N PRO A 265 18.93 -14.03 -17.59
CA PRO A 265 17.95 -14.94 -17.00
C PRO A 265 18.37 -15.50 -15.65
N GLU A 266 19.67 -15.75 -15.47
CA GLU A 266 20.25 -16.23 -14.21
C GLU A 266 20.05 -15.24 -13.06
N LEU A 267 20.19 -13.94 -13.33
CA LEU A 267 19.98 -12.90 -12.32
C LEU A 267 18.50 -12.78 -11.96
N ILE A 268 17.60 -12.94 -12.94
CA ILE A 268 16.15 -12.96 -12.71
C ILE A 268 15.80 -14.14 -11.79
N GLY A 269 16.32 -15.35 -12.09
CA GLY A 269 16.15 -16.53 -11.25
C GLY A 269 16.70 -16.35 -9.84
N ALA A 270 17.89 -15.76 -9.71
CA ALA A 270 18.48 -15.45 -8.41
C ALA A 270 17.63 -14.44 -7.62
N CYS A 271 17.10 -13.40 -8.27
CA CYS A 271 16.22 -12.43 -7.64
C CYS A 271 14.90 -13.06 -7.19
N ALA A 272 14.30 -13.92 -8.00
CA ALA A 272 13.08 -14.64 -7.64
C ALA A 272 13.24 -15.42 -6.34
N SER A 273 14.35 -16.14 -6.20
CA SER A 273 14.68 -16.90 -5.00
C SER A 273 14.98 -16.01 -3.78
N ARG A 274 15.73 -14.91 -3.98
CA ARG A 274 16.10 -13.98 -2.88
C ARG A 274 14.91 -13.19 -2.33
N LEU A 275 13.86 -12.99 -3.12
CA LEU A 275 12.66 -12.27 -2.70
C LEU A 275 11.75 -13.09 -1.79
N LYS A 276 11.97 -14.41 -1.62
CA LYS A 276 11.16 -15.28 -0.74
C LYS A 276 9.65 -15.11 -0.99
N MET A 277 9.27 -15.21 -2.26
CA MET A 277 7.93 -14.84 -2.74
C MET A 277 6.91 -15.98 -2.76
N THR A 278 7.32 -17.23 -2.49
CA THR A 278 6.44 -18.40 -2.62
C THR A 278 5.43 -18.46 -1.49
N ALA A 279 4.38 -19.29 -1.64
CA ALA A 279 3.39 -19.51 -0.60
C ALA A 279 4.00 -20.03 0.72
N LYS A 280 5.01 -20.93 0.63
CA LYS A 280 5.73 -21.48 1.78
C LYS A 280 6.50 -20.39 2.53
N ASP A 281 7.22 -19.54 1.80
CA ASP A 281 7.94 -18.41 2.39
C ASP A 281 6.97 -17.48 3.12
N ASN A 282 5.89 -17.10 2.44
CA ASN A 282 4.86 -16.19 2.93
C ASN A 282 4.18 -16.67 4.21
N LEU A 283 3.87 -17.97 4.29
CA LEU A 283 3.33 -18.59 5.49
C LEU A 283 4.35 -18.58 6.62
N SER A 284 5.61 -18.95 6.33
CA SER A 284 6.68 -19.00 7.34
C SER A 284 7.00 -17.62 7.95
N MET A 285 6.87 -16.57 7.14
CA MET A 285 7.08 -15.18 7.56
C MET A 285 5.84 -14.56 8.23
N GLY A 286 4.70 -15.25 8.23
CA GLY A 286 3.46 -14.77 8.84
C GLY A 286 2.72 -13.69 8.04
N TYR A 287 2.95 -13.59 6.73
CA TYR A 287 2.22 -12.67 5.85
C TYR A 287 0.91 -13.23 5.33
N VAL A 288 0.82 -14.55 5.22
CA VAL A 288 -0.36 -15.32 4.84
C VAL A 288 -0.73 -16.23 6.00
N ASP A 289 -2.03 -16.41 6.24
CA ASP A 289 -2.54 -17.21 7.35
C ASP A 289 -2.64 -18.70 7.00
N ARG A 290 -2.85 -19.05 5.72
CA ARG A 290 -2.94 -20.44 5.25
C ARG A 290 -2.67 -20.58 3.75
N ILE A 291 -2.12 -21.73 3.38
CA ILE A 291 -1.93 -22.14 1.98
C ILE A 291 -3.12 -23.02 1.54
N ILE A 292 -3.69 -22.73 0.38
CA ILE A 292 -4.68 -23.57 -0.30
C ILE A 292 -3.90 -24.43 -1.30
N GLN A 293 -3.93 -25.74 -1.08
CA GLN A 293 -3.19 -26.67 -1.92
C GLN A 293 -3.83 -26.81 -3.30
N GLU A 294 -3.01 -26.67 -4.32
CA GLU A 294 -3.39 -26.89 -5.71
C GLU A 294 -2.94 -28.27 -6.21
N PRO A 295 -3.53 -28.72 -7.34
CA PRO A 295 -3.02 -29.86 -8.11
C PRO A 295 -1.56 -29.65 -8.54
N HIS A 296 -0.90 -30.75 -8.90
CA HIS A 296 0.48 -30.70 -9.39
C HIS A 296 0.60 -29.77 -10.60
N LEU A 297 1.63 -28.93 -10.58
CA LEU A 297 1.90 -27.88 -11.55
C LEU A 297 0.80 -26.81 -11.64
N GLY A 298 -0.17 -26.79 -10.73
CA GLY A 298 -1.13 -25.71 -10.60
C GLY A 298 -2.57 -26.01 -11.01
N ALA A 299 -3.51 -25.22 -10.50
CA ALA A 299 -4.92 -25.34 -10.83
C ALA A 299 -5.25 -24.87 -12.27
N ARG A 300 -6.19 -25.57 -12.91
CA ARG A 300 -6.72 -25.32 -14.27
C ARG A 300 -8.26 -25.41 -14.22
N PRO A 301 -9.01 -24.84 -15.19
CA PRO A 301 -10.47 -24.77 -15.15
C PRO A 301 -11.20 -26.12 -14.99
N TYR A 302 -10.59 -27.24 -15.42
CA TYR A 302 -11.17 -28.57 -15.30
C TYR A 302 -10.84 -29.29 -13.97
N HIS A 303 -10.09 -28.67 -13.05
CA HIS A 303 -9.78 -29.27 -11.75
C HIS A 303 -10.90 -29.03 -10.71
N TYR A 304 -12.05 -29.68 -10.88
CA TYR A 304 -13.24 -29.49 -10.02
C TYR A 304 -12.99 -29.76 -8.53
N ASP A 305 -12.14 -30.74 -8.19
CA ASP A 305 -11.77 -31.01 -6.79
C ASP A 305 -11.04 -29.83 -6.13
N PHE A 306 -10.26 -29.07 -6.90
CA PHE A 306 -9.62 -27.85 -6.41
C PHE A 306 -10.66 -26.78 -6.07
N PHE A 307 -11.66 -26.56 -6.93
CA PHE A 307 -12.71 -25.58 -6.65
C PHE A 307 -13.57 -25.96 -5.44
N LYS A 308 -13.85 -27.25 -5.27
CA LYS A 308 -14.51 -27.78 -4.07
C LYS A 308 -13.70 -27.47 -2.81
N ASN A 309 -12.39 -27.72 -2.83
CA ASN A 309 -11.50 -27.39 -1.71
C ASN A 309 -11.41 -25.87 -1.48
N LEU A 310 -11.32 -25.07 -2.54
CA LEU A 310 -11.28 -23.62 -2.47
C LEU A 310 -12.55 -23.04 -1.81
N ARG A 311 -13.73 -23.55 -2.19
CA ARG A 311 -15.01 -23.19 -1.56
C ARG A 311 -14.99 -23.46 -0.07
N GLN A 312 -14.56 -24.66 0.32
CA GLN A 312 -14.48 -25.06 1.73
C GLN A 312 -13.52 -24.16 2.53
N GLU A 313 -12.34 -23.86 1.98
CA GLU A 313 -11.35 -23.01 2.64
C GLU A 313 -11.79 -21.55 2.77
N ILE A 314 -12.49 -21.00 1.77
CA ILE A 314 -13.06 -19.65 1.83
C ILE A 314 -14.15 -19.60 2.90
N ILE A 315 -15.09 -20.54 2.91
CA ILE A 315 -16.16 -20.60 3.94
C ILE A 315 -15.53 -20.73 5.33
N ARG A 316 -14.56 -21.63 5.50
CA ARG A 316 -13.84 -21.82 6.76
C ARG A 316 -13.17 -20.54 7.23
N ALA A 317 -12.49 -19.82 6.34
CA ALA A 317 -11.82 -18.56 6.68
C ALA A 317 -12.83 -17.47 7.07
N THR A 318 -13.93 -17.33 6.33
CA THR A 318 -15.00 -16.37 6.62
C THR A 318 -15.66 -16.69 7.97
N ASP A 319 -16.04 -17.94 8.20
CA ASP A 319 -16.58 -18.42 9.47
C ASP A 319 -15.62 -18.15 10.63
N GLN A 320 -14.33 -18.44 10.43
CA GLN A 320 -13.30 -18.19 11.44
C GLN A 320 -13.26 -16.71 11.82
N VAL A 321 -13.30 -15.78 10.86
CA VAL A 321 -13.29 -14.33 11.15
C VAL A 321 -14.54 -13.94 11.96
N PHE A 322 -15.73 -14.37 11.56
CA PHE A 322 -16.99 -14.08 12.26
C PHE A 322 -17.02 -14.64 13.70
N LEU A 323 -16.61 -15.90 13.89
CA LEU A 323 -16.51 -16.53 15.21
C LEU A 323 -15.50 -15.79 16.11
N SER A 324 -14.45 -15.25 15.49
CA SER A 324 -13.41 -14.52 16.18
C SER A 324 -13.88 -13.17 16.75
N ILE A 325 -14.95 -12.59 16.20
CA ILE A 325 -15.53 -11.31 16.64
C ILE A 325 -16.82 -11.47 17.43
N ALA A 326 -17.33 -12.70 17.61
CA ALA A 326 -18.48 -12.98 18.46
C ALA A 326 -18.21 -12.62 19.95
N GLY A 327 -19.24 -12.14 20.67
CA GLY A 327 -19.11 -11.54 21.99
C GLY A 327 -18.75 -12.48 23.15
N MET A 328 -19.01 -13.78 23.03
CA MET A 328 -18.84 -14.74 24.13
C MET A 328 -17.42 -15.33 24.18
N LYS A 329 -16.55 -14.79 25.04
CA LYS A 329 -15.12 -15.19 25.16
C LYS A 329 -14.89 -16.70 25.43
N LEU A 330 -15.70 -17.32 26.30
CA LEU A 330 -15.56 -18.74 26.67
C LEU A 330 -15.99 -19.68 25.53
N PHE A 331 -17.16 -19.44 24.94
CA PHE A 331 -17.62 -20.17 23.75
C PHE A 331 -16.66 -19.98 22.58
N ARG A 332 -16.12 -18.78 22.40
CA ARG A 332 -15.12 -18.47 21.38
C ARG A 332 -13.84 -19.30 21.53
N ALA A 333 -13.31 -19.48 22.74
CA ALA A 333 -12.10 -20.29 22.96
C ALA A 333 -12.37 -21.78 22.71
N MET A 334 -13.51 -22.29 23.17
CA MET A 334 -13.92 -23.69 22.97
C MET A 334 -14.20 -24.01 21.49
N VAL A 335 -14.89 -23.10 20.77
CA VAL A 335 -15.18 -23.25 19.35
C VAL A 335 -13.93 -23.07 18.51
N LEU A 336 -13.09 -22.04 18.74
CA LEU A 336 -11.85 -21.84 17.97
C LEU A 336 -10.80 -22.92 18.21
N GLY A 337 -10.75 -23.49 19.43
CA GLY A 337 -9.87 -24.62 19.75
C GLY A 337 -10.23 -25.87 18.95
N ARG A 338 -11.53 -26.15 18.79
CA ARG A 338 -12.00 -27.21 17.89
C ARG A 338 -11.80 -26.84 16.41
N HIS A 339 -12.02 -25.57 16.03
CA HIS A 339 -12.00 -25.10 14.64
C HIS A 339 -10.63 -25.04 13.96
N LYS A 340 -9.53 -25.04 14.73
CA LYS A 340 -8.18 -25.14 14.17
C LYS A 340 -7.95 -26.49 13.47
N ASP A 341 -8.64 -27.53 13.94
CA ASP A 341 -8.50 -28.92 13.49
C ASP A 341 -9.73 -29.43 12.71
N VAL A 342 -10.72 -28.56 12.44
CA VAL A 342 -11.91 -28.91 11.63
C VAL A 342 -11.49 -29.12 10.18
N SER A 343 -11.85 -30.27 9.62
CA SER A 343 -11.58 -30.58 8.22
C SER A 343 -12.34 -29.63 7.29
N PRO A 344 -11.81 -29.26 6.11
CA PRO A 344 -12.51 -28.38 5.16
C PRO A 344 -13.91 -28.91 4.80
N ALA A 345 -14.10 -30.23 4.76
CA ALA A 345 -15.38 -30.87 4.48
C ALA A 345 -16.46 -30.60 5.55
N ASP A 346 -16.06 -30.47 6.82
CA ASP A 346 -16.97 -30.15 7.92
C ASP A 346 -17.34 -28.66 7.99
N ALA A 347 -16.59 -27.80 7.30
CA ALA A 347 -16.91 -26.38 7.25
C ALA A 347 -18.26 -26.15 6.58
N GLU A 348 -18.62 -26.88 5.51
CA GLU A 348 -19.92 -26.69 4.85
C GLU A 348 -21.12 -27.14 5.70
N SER A 349 -20.94 -28.14 6.58
CA SER A 349 -22.01 -28.73 7.38
C SER A 349 -22.40 -27.86 8.60
N MET A 350 -21.51 -26.97 9.05
CA MET A 350 -21.74 -26.16 10.26
C MET A 350 -22.16 -24.72 9.94
N TYR A 351 -23.44 -24.38 10.08
CA TYR A 351 -23.91 -23.02 9.79
C TYR A 351 -23.42 -21.95 10.79
N VAL A 352 -22.62 -20.97 10.31
CA VAL A 352 -22.27 -19.74 11.04
C VAL A 352 -23.03 -18.55 10.47
N ARG A 353 -23.70 -17.79 11.34
CA ARG A 353 -24.39 -16.57 10.93
C ARG A 353 -23.40 -15.44 10.66
N TRP A 354 -23.35 -14.97 9.42
CA TRP A 354 -22.55 -13.83 8.99
C TRP A 354 -23.27 -12.52 9.27
N SER A 355 -23.34 -12.13 10.54
CA SER A 355 -23.92 -10.86 10.96
C SER A 355 -22.94 -10.10 11.84
N VAL A 356 -22.75 -8.82 11.55
CA VAL A 356 -21.88 -7.93 12.34
C VAL A 356 -22.75 -6.91 13.08
N ASP A 357 -22.71 -6.95 14.41
CA ASP A 357 -23.21 -5.86 15.26
C ASP A 357 -22.11 -4.79 15.46
N GLU A 358 -22.47 -3.64 16.00
CA GLU A 358 -21.53 -2.52 16.18
C GLU A 358 -20.34 -2.89 17.08
N ALA A 359 -20.58 -3.65 18.15
CA ALA A 359 -19.52 -4.10 19.04
C ALA A 359 -18.58 -5.13 18.37
N ALA A 360 -19.12 -5.97 17.48
CA ALA A 360 -18.37 -6.92 16.67
C ALA A 360 -17.52 -6.20 15.62
N ALA A 361 -18.04 -5.13 15.01
CA ALA A 361 -17.29 -4.27 14.11
C ALA A 361 -16.08 -3.63 14.82
N GLU A 362 -16.26 -3.06 16.01
CA GLU A 362 -15.15 -2.51 16.80
C GLU A 362 -14.09 -3.57 17.16
N ARG A 363 -14.54 -4.79 17.52
CA ARG A 363 -13.63 -5.92 17.75
C ARG A 363 -12.89 -6.32 16.48
N LEU A 364 -13.55 -6.30 15.32
CA LEU A 364 -12.95 -6.59 14.01
C LEU A 364 -11.84 -5.58 13.69
N LEU A 365 -12.13 -4.29 13.76
CA LEU A 365 -11.18 -3.21 13.51
C LEU A 365 -9.94 -3.31 14.41
N TRP A 366 -10.15 -3.56 15.70
CA TRP A 366 -9.04 -3.76 16.64
C TRP A 366 -8.21 -5.00 16.32
N ARG A 367 -8.84 -6.11 15.94
CA ARG A 367 -8.14 -7.34 15.55
C ARG A 367 -7.32 -7.14 14.28
N ARG A 368 -7.90 -6.50 13.26
CA ARG A 368 -7.22 -6.17 12.01
C ARG A 368 -5.99 -5.31 12.30
N TYR A 369 -6.14 -4.26 13.11
CA TYR A 369 -5.01 -3.42 13.52
C TYR A 369 -3.92 -4.24 14.20
N ARG A 370 -4.28 -5.11 15.15
CA ARG A 370 -3.32 -5.96 15.86
C ARG A 370 -2.58 -6.91 14.93
N LYS A 371 -3.29 -7.53 13.98
CA LYS A 371 -2.72 -8.43 12.97
C LYS A 371 -1.59 -7.73 12.20
N TYR A 372 -1.90 -6.60 11.56
CA TYR A 372 -0.91 -5.87 10.77
C TYR A 372 0.18 -5.21 11.62
N ARG A 373 -0.14 -4.80 12.85
CA ARG A 373 0.86 -4.23 13.76
C ARG A 373 1.98 -5.23 14.08
N CYS A 374 1.62 -6.49 14.31
CA CYS A 374 2.54 -7.60 14.60
C CYS A 374 3.37 -8.07 13.39
N MET A 375 2.93 -7.79 12.16
CA MET A 375 3.68 -8.14 10.97
C MET A 375 5.00 -7.36 10.88
N ALA A 376 6.06 -8.02 10.41
CA ALA A 376 7.40 -7.45 10.23
C ALA A 376 8.04 -6.82 11.50
N GLU A 377 7.58 -7.17 12.71
CA GLU A 377 8.16 -6.63 13.97
C GLU A 377 9.61 -7.10 14.21
N ASN A 378 10.00 -8.23 13.63
CA ASN A 378 11.35 -8.78 13.74
C ASN A 378 12.26 -8.43 12.54
N ALA A 379 11.77 -7.61 11.60
CA ALA A 379 12.47 -7.33 10.34
C ALA A 379 13.39 -6.09 10.39
N PHE A 380 13.50 -5.44 11.55
CA PHE A 380 14.39 -4.30 11.78
C PHE A 380 15.26 -4.53 13.02
N VAL A 381 16.34 -3.76 13.16
CA VAL A 381 17.24 -3.85 14.31
C VAL A 381 16.88 -2.75 15.32
N ASP A 382 16.73 -3.12 16.59
CA ASP A 382 16.49 -2.18 17.69
C ASP A 382 17.68 -2.21 18.67
N SER A 383 18.64 -1.29 18.49
CA SER A 383 19.87 -1.24 19.29
C SER A 383 19.70 -0.64 20.69
N ARG A 384 18.46 -0.36 21.12
CA ARG A 384 18.18 0.13 22.48
C ARG A 384 18.45 -0.94 23.52
N THR A 385 19.09 -0.55 24.62
CA THR A 385 19.28 -1.42 25.79
C THR A 385 17.93 -1.84 26.40
N PRO A 386 17.83 -3.01 27.07
CA PRO A 386 16.60 -3.43 27.73
C PRO A 386 16.06 -2.38 28.71
N ALA A 387 16.96 -1.69 29.43
CA ALA A 387 16.62 -0.60 30.33
C ALA A 387 15.98 0.60 29.60
N SER A 388 16.54 1.03 28.46
CA SER A 388 15.97 2.16 27.70
C SER A 388 14.65 1.80 27.03
N ARG A 389 14.46 0.53 26.62
CA ARG A 389 13.16 0.02 26.15
C ARG A 389 12.10 0.06 27.24
N LEU A 390 12.45 -0.36 28.46
CA LEU A 390 11.56 -0.31 29.61
C LEU A 390 11.23 1.15 29.98
N TYR A 391 12.24 2.02 30.04
CA TYR A 391 12.05 3.45 30.30
C TYR A 391 11.10 4.10 29.28
N ALA A 392 11.31 3.87 27.98
CA ALA A 392 10.42 4.38 26.93
C ALA A 392 8.98 3.85 27.08
N LYS A 393 8.82 2.60 27.52
CA LYS A 393 7.50 1.99 27.78
C LYS A 393 6.82 2.62 29.01
N VAL A 394 7.54 2.81 30.11
CA VAL A 394 7.05 3.46 31.34
C VAL A 394 6.70 4.92 31.05
N GLN A 395 7.61 5.69 30.45
CA GLN A 395 7.36 7.07 30.05
C GLN A 395 6.14 7.16 29.12
N GLY A 396 6.01 6.22 28.17
CA GLY A 396 4.87 6.13 27.28
C GLY A 396 3.55 5.79 27.99
N ALA A 397 3.58 5.05 29.09
CA ALA A 397 2.42 4.72 29.91
C ALA A 397 2.02 5.91 30.81
N VAL A 398 2.99 6.58 31.43
CA VAL A 398 2.79 7.82 32.20
C VAL A 398 2.14 8.89 31.31
N TRP A 399 2.68 9.12 30.11
CA TRP A 399 2.07 10.06 29.16
C TRP A 399 0.68 9.64 28.70
N SER A 400 0.42 8.34 28.53
CA SER A 400 -0.92 7.86 28.22
C SER A 400 -1.90 8.07 29.37
N GLY A 401 -1.47 7.87 30.62
CA GLY A 401 -2.28 8.18 31.81
C GLY A 401 -2.56 9.68 31.94
N TYR A 402 -1.53 10.52 31.75
CA TYR A 402 -1.67 11.97 31.74
C TYR A 402 -2.61 12.44 30.62
N SER A 403 -2.42 11.94 29.40
CA SER A 403 -3.26 12.29 28.24
C SER A 403 -4.72 11.88 28.47
N PHE A 404 -4.94 10.67 29.02
CA PHE A 404 -6.28 10.22 29.39
C PHE A 404 -6.93 11.14 30.44
N LEU A 405 -6.22 11.48 31.51
CA LEU A 405 -6.73 12.37 32.55
C LEU A 405 -7.00 13.78 32.00
N ARG A 406 -6.04 14.38 31.30
CA ARG A 406 -6.11 15.77 30.85
C ARG A 406 -7.05 15.98 29.67
N TYR A 407 -6.99 15.11 28.65
CA TYR A 407 -7.71 15.33 27.39
C TYR A 407 -8.95 14.43 27.26
N ASP A 408 -8.87 13.14 27.62
CA ASP A 408 -10.01 12.23 27.46
C ASP A 408 -11.04 12.35 28.59
N PHE A 409 -10.62 12.64 29.83
CA PHE A 409 -11.52 12.78 30.97
C PHE A 409 -11.90 14.24 31.20
N LEU A 410 -10.93 15.10 31.53
CA LEU A 410 -11.18 16.54 31.76
C LEU A 410 -11.59 17.25 30.46
N GLY A 411 -10.88 17.01 29.35
CA GLY A 411 -11.20 17.61 28.06
C GLY A 411 -12.57 17.21 27.49
N LYS A 412 -13.09 16.01 27.76
CA LYS A 412 -14.48 15.65 27.40
C LYS A 412 -15.51 16.42 28.22
N GLN A 413 -15.25 16.66 29.50
CA GLN A 413 -16.13 17.47 30.35
C GLN A 413 -16.11 18.94 29.89
N GLU A 414 -14.92 19.51 29.64
CA GLU A 414 -14.76 20.85 29.09
C GLU A 414 -15.42 20.98 27.71
N LYS A 415 -15.25 20.01 26.80
CA LYS A 415 -15.92 20.02 25.48
C LYS A 415 -17.43 19.88 25.58
N ARG A 416 -17.96 19.07 26.51
CA ARG A 416 -19.41 18.96 26.75
C ARG A 416 -19.98 20.26 27.30
N LEU A 417 -19.30 20.88 28.27
CA LEU A 417 -19.66 22.19 28.81
C LEU A 417 -19.57 23.28 27.74
N SER A 418 -18.48 23.33 26.98
CA SER A 418 -18.28 24.27 25.85
C SER A 418 -19.32 24.08 24.75
N LYS A 419 -19.68 22.84 24.41
CA LYS A 419 -20.72 22.54 23.41
C LYS A 419 -22.10 22.94 23.91
N ALA A 420 -22.45 22.60 25.16
CA ALA A 420 -23.71 23.01 25.77
C ALA A 420 -23.81 24.53 25.89
N LEU A 421 -22.74 25.20 26.33
CA LEU A 421 -22.66 26.67 26.38
C LEU A 421 -22.73 27.28 24.98
N GLY A 422 -22.10 26.69 23.97
CA GLY A 422 -22.13 27.16 22.59
C GLY A 422 -23.46 26.92 21.87
N GLU A 423 -24.17 25.83 22.20
CA GLU A 423 -25.54 25.56 21.75
C GLU A 423 -26.50 26.57 22.40
N VAL A 424 -26.39 26.78 23.72
CA VAL A 424 -27.16 27.80 24.44
C VAL A 424 -26.83 29.19 23.93
N GLU A 425 -25.56 29.57 23.77
CA GLU A 425 -25.15 30.86 23.22
C GLU A 425 -25.61 31.02 21.77
N GLY A 426 -25.55 29.95 20.95
CA GLY A 426 -26.04 29.94 19.58
C GLY A 426 -27.55 30.17 19.52
N GLU A 427 -28.33 29.47 20.34
CA GLU A 427 -29.78 29.65 20.46
C GLU A 427 -30.13 31.02 21.05
N LEU A 428 -29.44 31.46 22.11
CA LEU A 428 -29.63 32.77 22.74
C LEU A 428 -29.28 33.89 21.77
N ARG A 429 -28.23 33.74 20.94
CA ARG A 429 -27.83 34.72 19.94
C ARG A 429 -28.80 34.77 18.77
N VAL A 430 -29.39 33.65 18.37
CA VAL A 430 -30.49 33.62 17.39
C VAL A 430 -31.74 34.29 17.97
N VAL A 431 -32.08 34.03 19.23
CA VAL A 431 -33.23 34.66 19.92
C VAL A 431 -32.99 36.17 20.10
N VAL A 432 -31.81 36.57 20.56
CA VAL A 432 -31.40 37.97 20.74
C VAL A 432 -31.30 38.68 19.40
N ASP A 433 -30.79 38.07 18.33
CA ASP A 433 -30.75 38.70 17.00
C ASP A 433 -32.15 38.81 16.37
N LYS A 434 -33.08 37.88 16.68
CA LYS A 434 -34.48 37.96 16.26
C LYS A 434 -35.26 39.03 17.03
N MET A 435 -34.97 39.22 18.31
CA MET A 435 -35.60 40.27 19.15
C MET A 435 -34.96 41.66 18.96
N SER A 436 -33.66 41.74 18.67
CA SER A 436 -32.93 43.01 18.47
C SER A 436 -32.88 43.47 17.01
N GLY A 437 -33.46 42.71 16.07
CA GLY A 437 -33.53 43.04 14.64
C GLY A 437 -34.02 44.46 14.31
N PRO A 438 -35.02 45.04 15.03
CA PRO A 438 -35.44 46.43 14.82
C PRO A 438 -34.47 47.46 15.41
N ILE A 439 -33.86 47.15 16.57
CA ILE A 439 -33.01 48.09 17.34
C ILE A 439 -31.59 48.17 16.76
N ARG A 440 -31.08 47.07 16.20
CA ARG A 440 -29.74 46.94 15.61
C ARG A 440 -29.61 47.66 14.25
N LYS A 441 -30.73 48.00 13.61
CA LYS A 441 -30.77 48.87 12.41
C LYS A 441 -30.48 50.34 12.74
N MET A 442 -30.60 50.74 14.01
CA MET A 442 -30.42 52.14 14.44
C MET A 442 -29.05 52.39 15.12
N THR A 443 -28.33 51.34 15.53
CA THR A 443 -27.08 51.45 16.33
C THR A 443 -25.83 50.86 15.67
N ARG A 444 -25.86 50.44 14.40
CA ARG A 444 -24.62 50.05 13.68
C ARG A 444 -23.82 51.26 13.20
N ARG A 445 -23.21 51.96 14.15
CA ARG A 445 -22.01 52.80 13.97
C ARG A 445 -20.93 52.36 14.96
N SER A 446 -20.57 51.08 14.90
CA SER A 446 -19.36 50.56 15.54
C SER A 446 -19.07 49.20 14.91
N GLY A 447 -17.93 49.14 14.20
CA GLY A 447 -17.57 48.06 13.29
C GLY A 447 -17.50 46.70 13.97
N ALA A 448 -17.87 45.66 13.22
CA ALA A 448 -17.43 44.31 13.48
C ALA A 448 -15.89 44.29 13.59
N PRO A 449 -15.27 43.32 14.31
CA PRO A 449 -13.83 43.14 14.19
C PRO A 449 -13.50 42.98 12.72
N VAL A 450 -12.84 43.98 12.16
CA VAL A 450 -12.38 43.96 10.78
C VAL A 450 -11.37 42.84 10.77
N CYS A 451 -11.74 41.69 10.17
CA CYS A 451 -10.75 40.74 9.72
C CYS A 451 -9.87 41.55 8.78
N ASP A 452 -8.66 41.85 9.22
CA ASP A 452 -7.67 42.60 8.46
C ASP A 452 -7.63 41.99 7.06
N ALA A 453 -8.12 42.74 6.08
CA ALA A 453 -8.36 42.24 4.74
C ALA A 453 -7.06 41.74 4.12
N GLU A 454 -5.93 42.35 4.50
CA GLU A 454 -4.59 41.95 4.12
C GLU A 454 -4.20 40.63 4.77
N LYS A 455 -4.39 40.46 6.08
CA LYS A 455 -4.13 39.16 6.75
C LYS A 455 -5.04 38.05 6.23
N SER A 456 -6.31 38.34 6.00
CA SER A 456 -7.25 37.36 5.44
C SER A 456 -6.80 36.94 4.05
N ARG A 457 -6.42 37.92 3.21
CA ARG A 457 -5.88 37.69 1.87
C ARG A 457 -4.58 36.87 1.91
N MET A 458 -3.62 37.23 2.76
CA MET A 458 -2.36 36.49 2.97
C MET A 458 -2.55 35.05 3.47
N LEU A 459 -3.63 34.78 4.21
CA LEU A 459 -3.97 33.44 4.71
C LEU A 459 -4.67 32.56 3.66
N THR A 460 -5.21 33.17 2.59
CA THR A 460 -5.99 32.48 1.55
C THR A 460 -5.34 32.47 0.17
N GLU A 461 -4.36 33.34 -0.08
CA GLU A 461 -3.65 33.39 -1.36
C GLU A 461 -2.61 32.27 -1.45
N LEU A 462 -2.50 31.69 -2.66
CA LEU A 462 -1.40 30.80 -3.02
C LEU A 462 -0.07 31.56 -2.96
N SER A 463 1.02 30.87 -2.65
CA SER A 463 2.38 31.45 -2.69
C SER A 463 2.63 32.14 -4.02
N GLN A 464 2.93 33.45 -4.00
CA GLN A 464 3.22 34.25 -5.19
C GLN A 464 4.75 34.40 -5.32
N PRO A 465 5.39 33.70 -6.28
CA PRO A 465 6.84 33.69 -6.43
C PRO A 465 7.42 35.06 -6.80
N GLU A 466 6.61 35.90 -7.43
CA GLU A 466 6.95 37.23 -7.94
C GLU A 466 7.14 38.25 -6.80
N LEU A 467 6.54 38.00 -5.63
CA LEU A 467 6.62 38.90 -4.48
C LEU A 467 7.91 38.73 -3.66
N GLY A 468 8.76 37.76 -4.03
CA GLY A 468 9.99 37.45 -3.28
C GLY A 468 9.71 36.79 -1.92
N ALA A 469 10.74 36.17 -1.34
CA ALA A 469 10.61 35.61 0.00
C ALA A 469 10.56 36.74 1.04
N CYS A 470 9.75 36.59 2.09
CA CYS A 470 9.93 37.38 3.31
C CYS A 470 11.28 36.97 3.93
N LEU A 471 12.37 37.63 3.53
CA LEU A 471 13.63 37.59 4.27
C LEU A 471 13.34 38.25 5.61
N GLU A 472 13.28 37.48 6.70
CA GLU A 472 13.49 38.05 8.03
C GLU A 472 14.92 38.60 8.07
N ASP A 473 15.14 39.72 8.76
CA ASP A 473 16.38 40.53 8.74
C ASP A 473 17.69 39.79 9.14
N TRP A 474 17.65 38.48 9.39
CA TRP A 474 18.71 37.68 10.02
C TRP A 474 19.30 36.54 9.16
N GLY A 475 18.93 36.42 7.88
CA GLY A 475 19.47 35.39 6.98
C GLY A 475 19.13 33.94 7.38
N TRP A 476 19.68 32.96 6.67
CA TRP A 476 19.40 31.53 6.95
C TRP A 476 20.28 30.98 8.07
N SER A 477 19.67 30.27 9.03
CA SER A 477 20.39 29.59 10.12
C SER A 477 21.30 28.45 9.62
N TYR A 478 20.90 27.77 8.55
CA TYR A 478 21.74 26.81 7.84
C TYR A 478 21.95 27.25 6.39
N ILE A 479 23.22 27.40 6.02
CA ILE A 479 23.67 27.69 4.66
C ILE A 479 24.27 26.41 4.07
N SER A 480 23.91 26.07 2.83
CA SER A 480 24.47 24.89 2.18
C SER A 480 25.99 25.01 2.03
N PRO A 481 26.76 23.92 2.24
CA PRO A 481 28.18 23.89 1.92
C PRO A 481 28.48 24.27 0.46
N ARG A 482 27.52 24.04 -0.45
CA ARG A 482 27.61 24.38 -1.88
C ARG A 482 27.72 25.89 -2.12
N ALA A 483 27.29 26.72 -1.16
CA ALA A 483 27.46 28.17 -1.23
C ALA A 483 28.93 28.61 -1.08
N ARG A 484 29.83 27.71 -0.66
CA ARG A 484 31.28 28.00 -0.57
C ARG A 484 32.02 27.75 -1.88
N GLU A 485 31.35 27.12 -2.85
CA GLU A 485 31.95 26.82 -4.14
C GLU A 485 31.85 28.05 -5.04
N ASP A 486 32.98 28.61 -5.46
CA ASP A 486 33.00 29.71 -6.43
C ASP A 486 32.81 29.16 -7.85
N ARG A 487 31.55 29.01 -8.26
CA ARG A 487 31.19 28.54 -9.61
C ARG A 487 29.85 29.07 -10.10
N ALA A 488 29.73 29.17 -11.41
CA ALA A 488 28.44 29.40 -12.08
C ALA A 488 27.65 28.08 -12.19
N VAL A 489 26.34 28.18 -12.00
CA VAL A 489 25.37 27.08 -12.10
C VAL A 489 24.29 27.45 -13.10
N THR A 490 24.21 26.71 -14.20
CA THR A 490 23.19 26.91 -15.21
C THR A 490 21.84 26.33 -14.77
N CYS A 491 20.78 27.13 -14.91
CA CYS A 491 19.43 26.68 -14.62
C CYS A 491 18.94 25.63 -15.64
N PRO A 492 18.33 24.50 -15.20
CA PRO A 492 17.72 23.53 -16.13
C PRO A 492 16.66 24.15 -17.05
N ASN A 493 16.01 25.23 -16.61
CA ASN A 493 14.99 25.95 -17.37
C ASN A 493 15.58 27.07 -18.25
N MET A 494 16.91 27.17 -18.40
CA MET A 494 17.54 28.23 -19.21
C MET A 494 16.98 28.30 -20.63
N LYS A 495 16.82 27.14 -21.30
CA LYS A 495 16.27 27.09 -22.67
C LYS A 495 14.82 27.56 -22.77
N GLN A 496 14.04 27.41 -21.71
CA GLN A 496 12.60 27.72 -21.71
C GLN A 496 12.31 29.14 -21.19
N SER A 497 13.09 29.59 -20.21
CA SER A 497 12.82 30.83 -19.46
C SER A 497 13.93 31.88 -19.62
N GLY A 498 14.99 31.62 -20.40
CA GLY A 498 16.08 32.56 -20.63
C GLY A 498 16.86 32.91 -19.36
N CYS A 499 17.00 31.96 -18.42
CA CYS A 499 17.65 32.22 -17.14
C CYS A 499 19.15 32.52 -17.33
N PRO A 500 19.70 33.57 -16.69
CA PRO A 500 21.15 33.75 -16.62
C PRO A 500 21.80 32.63 -15.79
N ASP A 501 23.11 32.47 -15.96
CA ASP A 501 23.89 31.63 -15.06
C ASP A 501 23.88 32.21 -13.64
N LEU A 502 23.71 31.34 -12.65
CA LEU A 502 23.53 31.73 -11.25
C LEU A 502 24.84 31.46 -10.50
N TRP A 503 25.29 32.41 -9.70
CA TRP A 503 26.48 32.21 -8.87
C TRP A 503 26.13 31.32 -7.67
N ALA A 504 26.90 30.26 -7.44
CA ALA A 504 26.59 29.26 -6.40
C ALA A 504 26.52 29.82 -4.97
N PRO A 505 27.39 30.78 -4.54
CA PRO A 505 27.27 31.45 -3.26
C PRO A 505 25.92 32.13 -3.06
N ASP A 506 25.46 32.92 -4.04
CA ASP A 506 24.16 33.58 -3.97
C ASP A 506 23.01 32.56 -4.02
N LEU A 507 23.10 31.60 -4.94
CA LEU A 507 22.04 30.63 -5.18
C LEU A 507 21.78 29.79 -3.93
N PHE A 508 22.81 29.23 -3.30
CA PHE A 508 22.66 28.33 -2.15
C PHE A 508 22.79 29.02 -0.79
N GLY A 509 23.35 30.23 -0.77
CA GLY A 509 23.38 31.13 0.37
C GLY A 509 22.06 31.86 0.49
N ASP A 510 21.87 32.92 -0.28
CA ASP A 510 20.76 33.86 -0.09
C ASP A 510 19.43 33.35 -0.63
N PHE A 511 19.44 32.67 -1.78
CA PHE A 511 18.22 32.23 -2.45
C PHE A 511 17.76 30.81 -2.08
N ALA A 512 18.39 30.15 -1.10
CA ALA A 512 18.01 28.81 -0.63
C ALA A 512 17.89 27.74 -1.74
N GLY A 513 18.74 27.83 -2.76
CA GLY A 513 18.74 26.96 -3.93
C GLY A 513 17.55 27.19 -4.86
N VAL A 514 16.95 28.38 -4.86
CA VAL A 514 15.86 28.78 -5.76
C VAL A 514 16.39 29.73 -6.81
N CYS A 515 16.14 29.45 -8.09
CA CYS A 515 16.50 30.37 -9.17
C CYS A 515 15.73 31.68 -9.01
N SER A 516 16.45 32.80 -8.90
CA SER A 516 15.89 34.15 -8.78
C SER A 516 15.05 34.56 -9.99
N HIS A 517 15.31 33.98 -11.16
CA HIS A 517 14.62 34.31 -12.42
C HIS A 517 13.34 33.50 -12.65
N CYS A 518 13.44 32.17 -12.74
CA CYS A 518 12.28 31.31 -13.06
C CYS A 518 11.65 30.61 -11.84
N GLY A 519 12.25 30.73 -10.66
CA GLY A 519 11.79 30.04 -9.45
C GLY A 519 11.99 28.52 -9.48
N HIS A 520 12.88 27.98 -10.32
CA HIS A 520 13.26 26.57 -10.27
C HIS A 520 13.97 26.24 -8.96
N HIS A 521 13.55 25.18 -8.28
CA HIS A 521 14.16 24.72 -7.04
C HIS A 521 15.22 23.68 -7.35
N PHE A 522 16.47 24.04 -7.17
CA PHE A 522 17.57 23.08 -7.25
C PHE A 522 17.49 22.09 -6.08
N PRO A 523 17.99 20.85 -6.25
CA PRO A 523 18.11 19.90 -5.16
C PRO A 523 18.89 20.52 -3.99
N MET A 524 18.33 20.40 -2.79
CA MET A 524 18.83 21.00 -1.55
C MET A 524 18.95 19.93 -0.47
N GLU A 525 19.87 20.11 0.48
CA GLU A 525 20.03 19.17 1.58
C GLU A 525 18.82 19.23 2.54
N TYR A 526 18.39 18.07 3.06
CA TYR A 526 17.29 18.02 4.05
C TYR A 526 17.61 18.79 5.34
N GLN A 527 18.89 18.98 5.65
CA GLN A 527 19.37 19.80 6.77
C GLN A 527 18.92 21.25 6.65
N TRP A 528 18.89 21.82 5.44
CA TRP A 528 18.41 23.18 5.23
C TRP A 528 16.98 23.31 5.74
N TYR A 529 16.13 22.33 5.45
CA TYR A 529 14.76 22.32 5.92
C TYR A 529 14.68 22.21 7.45
N LEU A 530 15.45 21.29 8.04
CA LEU A 530 15.45 21.07 9.48
C LEU A 530 15.85 22.32 10.26
N HIS A 531 16.85 23.06 9.79
CA HIS A 531 17.37 24.21 10.53
C HIS A 531 16.69 25.54 10.20
N ASN A 532 16.05 25.67 9.03
CA ASN A 532 15.44 26.94 8.62
C ASN A 532 13.90 26.95 8.72
N VAL A 533 13.24 25.78 8.79
CA VAL A 533 11.78 25.72 8.89
C VAL A 533 11.29 25.65 10.34
N PHE A 534 11.99 24.91 11.20
CA PHE A 534 11.62 24.76 12.61
C PHE A 534 12.29 25.83 13.48
N ASP A 535 11.73 26.06 14.67
CA ASP A 535 12.31 27.00 15.64
C ASP A 535 13.72 26.56 16.03
N VAL A 536 14.62 27.53 16.23
CA VAL A 536 15.99 27.30 16.69
C VAL A 536 15.99 26.46 17.97
N ASP A 537 16.88 25.48 18.04
CA ASP A 537 17.02 24.53 19.16
C ASP A 537 15.72 23.79 19.56
N SER A 538 14.78 23.60 18.62
CA SER A 538 13.54 22.87 18.89
C SER A 538 13.54 21.40 18.47
N LEU A 539 14.52 20.98 17.67
CA LEU A 539 14.58 19.63 17.11
C LEU A 539 15.14 18.62 18.10
N HIS A 540 14.29 17.71 18.57
CA HIS A 540 14.68 16.59 19.42
C HIS A 540 14.43 15.27 18.70
N GLU A 541 15.52 14.65 18.21
CA GLU A 541 15.45 13.34 17.56
C GLU A 541 15.05 12.25 18.57
N PHE A 542 14.18 11.34 18.16
CA PHE A 542 13.85 10.12 18.90
C PHE A 542 13.82 8.92 17.97
N ASN A 543 13.89 7.70 18.51
CA ASN A 543 14.01 6.44 17.76
C ASN A 543 15.26 6.35 16.86
N ALA A 544 16.32 7.12 17.12
CA ALA A 544 17.54 7.09 16.32
C ALA A 544 18.20 5.69 16.29
N GLU A 545 17.94 4.88 17.31
CA GLU A 545 18.49 3.54 17.55
C GLU A 545 17.80 2.43 16.73
N ILE A 546 16.66 2.72 16.09
CA ILE A 546 16.03 1.76 15.17
C ILE A 546 16.78 1.83 13.84
N GLU A 547 17.25 0.69 13.34
CA GLU A 547 18.12 0.60 12.17
C GLU A 547 17.55 -0.30 11.09
N ALA A 548 17.87 0.05 9.84
CA ALA A 548 17.68 -0.83 8.70
C ALA A 548 18.49 -2.12 8.88
N GLY A 549 17.81 -3.27 8.71
CA GLY A 549 18.41 -4.61 8.80
C GLY A 549 18.43 -5.35 7.48
N ASN A 550 18.86 -6.62 7.52
CA ASN A 550 18.83 -7.54 6.37
C ASN A 550 18.01 -8.80 6.72
N PRO A 551 16.67 -8.70 6.83
CA PRO A 551 15.84 -9.79 7.33
C PRO A 551 15.74 -11.02 6.41
N LEU A 552 16.26 -10.94 5.19
CA LEU A 552 16.23 -12.02 4.20
C LEU A 552 17.62 -12.58 3.87
N ASP A 553 18.66 -12.14 4.59
CA ASP A 553 20.06 -12.44 4.28
C ASP A 553 20.40 -12.12 2.81
N TYR A 554 19.86 -11.01 2.30
CA TYR A 554 20.04 -10.59 0.92
C TYR A 554 21.54 -10.34 0.64
N PRO A 555 22.16 -11.02 -0.34
CA PRO A 555 23.60 -10.94 -0.58
C PRO A 555 24.06 -9.53 -0.98
N GLY A 556 25.20 -9.08 -0.44
CA GLY A 556 25.76 -7.76 -0.76
C GLY A 556 24.97 -6.57 -0.18
N PHE A 557 23.86 -6.83 0.52
CA PHE A 557 23.02 -5.79 1.10
C PHE A 557 23.58 -5.18 2.41
N PRO A 558 24.21 -5.94 3.32
CA PRO A 558 24.83 -5.39 4.52
C PRO A 558 25.89 -4.32 4.21
N GLU A 559 26.75 -4.55 3.21
CA GLU A 559 27.79 -3.61 2.78
C GLU A 559 27.18 -2.33 2.21
N LYS A 560 26.12 -2.50 1.40
CA LYS A 560 25.31 -1.41 0.85
C LYS A 560 24.61 -0.58 1.94
N LEU A 561 24.19 -1.21 3.05
CA LEU A 561 23.63 -0.52 4.22
C LEU A 561 24.71 0.23 5.00
N GLU A 562 25.83 -0.42 5.30
CA GLU A 562 26.93 0.21 6.05
C GLU A 562 27.54 1.39 5.28
N ALA A 563 27.67 1.29 3.95
CA ALA A 563 28.07 2.41 3.11
C ALA A 563 27.09 3.60 3.21
N ALA A 564 25.78 3.34 3.23
CA ALA A 564 24.77 4.38 3.42
C ALA A 564 24.82 4.99 4.82
N LYS A 565 25.03 4.18 5.87
CA LYS A 565 25.20 4.65 7.25
C LYS A 565 26.44 5.54 7.38
N LYS A 566 27.58 5.12 6.85
CA LYS A 566 28.83 5.92 6.85
C LYS A 566 28.66 7.24 6.09
N LYS A 567 28.03 7.20 4.91
CA LYS A 567 27.80 8.40 4.08
C LYS A 567 26.89 9.43 4.75
N THR A 568 25.84 8.98 5.43
CA THR A 568 24.79 9.86 5.95
C THR A 568 24.91 10.15 7.44
N GLY A 569 25.67 9.35 8.18
CA GLY A 569 25.68 9.36 9.65
C GLY A 569 24.36 8.88 10.28
N LYS A 570 23.44 8.30 9.49
CA LYS A 570 22.09 7.89 9.93
C LYS A 570 21.90 6.38 9.77
N LYS A 571 21.05 5.80 10.62
CA LYS A 571 20.82 4.35 10.72
C LYS A 571 19.68 3.81 9.83
N SER A 572 18.86 4.71 9.27
CA SER A 572 17.74 4.42 8.37
C SER A 572 17.42 5.66 7.54
N SER A 573 16.56 5.53 6.52
CA SER A 573 16.11 6.68 5.73
C SER A 573 15.01 7.50 6.41
N CYS A 574 14.35 6.98 7.45
CA CYS A 574 13.37 7.72 8.24
C CYS A 574 14.02 8.30 9.51
N LEU A 575 13.87 9.61 9.72
CA LEU A 575 14.24 10.32 10.95
C LEU A 575 12.95 10.80 11.64
N THR A 576 12.93 10.84 12.97
CA THR A 576 11.74 11.27 13.72
C THR A 576 12.11 12.28 14.79
N TYR A 577 11.44 13.43 14.77
CA TYR A 577 11.71 14.57 15.64
C TYR A 577 10.45 15.04 16.37
N GLU A 578 10.63 15.53 17.59
CA GLU A 578 9.74 16.57 18.11
C GLU A 578 10.32 17.92 17.71
N ALA A 579 9.46 18.81 17.24
CA ALA A 579 9.86 20.12 16.74
C ALA A 579 8.88 21.20 17.19
N ARG A 580 9.26 22.47 16.99
CA ARG A 580 8.36 23.61 17.14
C ARG A 580 8.36 24.48 15.88
N ILE A 581 7.21 25.07 15.57
CA ILE A 581 7.09 26.17 14.60
C ILE A 581 6.27 27.26 15.28
N ASP A 582 6.88 28.44 15.47
CA ASP A 582 6.32 29.58 16.20
C ASP A 582 5.74 29.16 17.55
N GLY A 583 6.54 28.40 18.32
CA GLY A 583 6.19 27.90 19.64
C GLY A 583 5.19 26.72 19.65
N LYS A 584 4.56 26.38 18.52
CA LYS A 584 3.63 25.25 18.44
C LYS A 584 4.39 23.94 18.29
N LYS A 585 4.15 23.02 19.22
CA LYS A 585 4.79 21.70 19.25
C LYS A 585 4.20 20.78 18.19
N MET A 586 5.04 19.99 17.55
CA MET A 586 4.65 18.99 16.56
C MET A 586 5.56 17.78 16.57
N VAL A 587 5.11 16.71 15.92
CA VAL A 587 5.95 15.55 15.61
C VAL A 587 6.22 15.55 14.11
N VAL A 588 7.48 15.32 13.73
CA VAL A 588 7.92 15.33 12.34
C VAL A 588 8.57 13.99 12.01
N ALA A 589 8.13 13.34 10.94
CA ALA A 589 8.83 12.22 10.31
C ALA A 589 9.45 12.70 9.00
N VAL A 590 10.74 12.44 8.81
CA VAL A 590 11.50 12.87 7.64
C VAL A 590 12.00 11.67 6.86
N LEU A 591 11.71 11.59 5.56
CA LEU A 591 12.28 10.59 4.66
C LEU A 591 13.43 11.19 3.84
N ILE A 592 14.66 10.73 4.09
CA ILE A 592 15.88 11.29 3.50
C ILE A 592 16.37 10.49 2.28
N ALA A 593 16.34 11.12 1.10
CA ALA A 593 16.86 10.54 -0.14
C ALA A 593 18.34 10.10 -0.08
N PRO A 594 19.26 10.81 0.61
CA PRO A 594 20.67 10.38 0.70
C PRO A 594 20.88 8.98 1.28
N PHE A 595 19.96 8.48 2.12
CA PHE A 595 19.99 7.10 2.60
C PHE A 595 19.24 6.21 1.61
N ARG A 596 19.97 5.62 0.67
CA ARG A 596 19.44 4.64 -0.31
C ARG A 596 18.18 5.11 -1.03
N GLY A 597 18.19 6.34 -1.54
CA GLY A 597 17.07 6.92 -2.27
C GLY A 597 15.83 7.17 -1.41
N GLY A 598 15.94 7.14 -0.08
CA GLY A 598 14.80 7.28 0.82
C GLY A 598 13.87 6.06 0.83
N THR A 599 14.36 4.89 0.38
CA THR A 599 13.56 3.66 0.35
C THR A 599 13.06 3.27 1.74
N VAL A 600 11.80 2.83 1.80
CA VAL A 600 11.10 2.46 3.04
C VAL A 600 11.13 0.94 3.22
N GLY A 601 11.70 0.49 4.34
CA GLY A 601 11.64 -0.89 4.82
C GLY A 601 10.98 -0.97 6.20
N ALA A 602 11.18 -2.09 6.90
CA ALA A 602 10.59 -2.36 8.20
C ALA A 602 11.01 -1.35 9.28
N ALA A 603 12.26 -0.89 9.25
CA ALA A 603 12.78 0.09 10.20
C ALA A 603 12.10 1.45 10.04
N GLU A 604 11.96 1.93 8.80
CA GLU A 604 11.29 3.17 8.47
C GLU A 604 9.81 3.12 8.83
N GLY A 605 9.13 2.02 8.48
CA GLY A 605 7.72 1.82 8.85
C GLY A 605 7.52 1.81 10.37
N GLU A 606 8.40 1.16 11.12
CA GLU A 606 8.36 1.16 12.59
C GLU A 606 8.56 2.56 13.18
N LYS A 607 9.55 3.32 12.69
CA LYS A 607 9.79 4.71 13.12
C LYS A 607 8.56 5.58 12.88
N PHE A 608 7.96 5.47 11.70
CA PHE A 608 6.77 6.24 11.33
C PHE A 608 5.58 5.92 12.25
N ILE A 609 5.32 4.63 12.53
CA ILE A 609 4.24 4.21 13.44
C ILE A 609 4.49 4.71 14.87
N ARG A 610 5.73 4.63 15.37
CA ARG A 610 6.08 5.13 16.70
C ARG A 610 5.93 6.65 16.79
N ALA A 611 6.27 7.38 15.71
CA ALA A 611 6.10 8.82 15.65
C ALA A 611 4.61 9.22 15.65
N LEU A 612 3.77 8.55 14.85
CA LEU A 612 2.31 8.73 14.90
C LEU A 612 1.73 8.41 16.28
N ALA A 613 2.17 7.33 16.90
CA ALA A 613 1.74 6.96 18.25
C ALA A 613 2.14 8.02 19.28
N ARG A 614 3.33 8.61 19.14
CA ARG A 614 3.80 9.71 19.99
C ARG A 614 2.98 10.98 19.77
N ALA A 615 2.73 11.36 18.52
CA ALA A 615 1.90 12.51 18.16
C ALA A 615 0.49 12.37 18.72
N ARG A 616 -0.11 11.18 18.59
CA ARG A 616 -1.42 10.86 19.16
C ARG A 616 -1.46 11.01 20.67
N LYS A 617 -0.48 10.43 21.39
CA LYS A 617 -0.41 10.50 22.86
C LYS A 617 -0.18 11.91 23.39
N ARG A 618 0.52 12.75 22.63
CA ARG A 618 0.84 14.14 23.02
C ARG A 618 -0.15 15.16 22.48
N HIS A 619 -1.13 14.72 21.70
CA HIS A 619 -2.07 15.60 21.01
C HIS A 619 -1.39 16.63 20.10
N TYR A 620 -0.29 16.25 19.46
CA TYR A 620 0.47 17.12 18.56
C TYR A 620 0.06 16.88 17.09
N PRO A 621 0.11 17.93 16.24
CA PRO A 621 0.04 17.76 14.79
C PRO A 621 1.25 16.96 14.30
N PHE A 622 1.09 16.30 13.15
CA PHE A 622 2.08 15.42 12.57
C PHE A 622 2.41 15.87 11.14
N LEU A 623 3.69 16.08 10.88
CA LEU A 623 4.24 16.42 9.57
C LEU A 623 5.08 15.27 9.04
N ALA A 624 4.75 14.75 7.87
CA ALA A 624 5.67 13.93 7.08
C ALA A 624 6.38 14.82 6.05
N TYR A 625 7.65 15.11 6.31
CA TYR A 625 8.51 15.81 5.36
C TYR A 625 9.25 14.79 4.49
N VAL A 626 8.98 14.80 3.19
CA VAL A 626 9.51 13.83 2.24
C VAL A 626 10.58 14.53 1.41
N HIS A 627 11.81 14.53 1.93
CA HIS A 627 12.94 15.02 1.15
C HIS A 627 13.06 14.20 -0.13
N GLY A 628 12.93 12.87 -0.07
CA GLY A 628 12.63 12.04 -1.23
C GLY A 628 12.47 10.57 -0.89
N THR A 629 11.79 9.83 -1.75
CA THR A 629 11.57 8.38 -1.62
C THR A 629 11.51 7.71 -3.00
N ALA A 630 12.34 6.70 -3.20
CA ALA A 630 12.34 5.84 -4.39
C ALA A 630 11.33 4.68 -4.30
N GLY A 631 10.66 4.50 -3.16
CA GLY A 631 9.64 3.46 -2.97
C GLY A 631 9.93 2.49 -1.82
N ILE A 632 9.35 1.31 -1.90
CA ILE A 632 9.57 0.23 -0.93
C ILE A 632 10.91 -0.45 -1.22
N ARG A 633 11.64 -0.81 -0.16
CA ARG A 633 12.94 -1.46 -0.26
C ARG A 633 12.81 -2.91 -0.70
N ILE A 634 13.26 -3.19 -1.93
CA ILE A 634 13.12 -4.52 -2.54
C ILE A 634 13.93 -5.62 -1.83
N GLN A 635 15.08 -5.29 -1.23
CA GLN A 635 15.94 -6.25 -0.55
C GLN A 635 15.31 -6.81 0.74
N GLU A 636 14.24 -6.18 1.23
CA GLU A 636 13.45 -6.67 2.36
C GLU A 636 12.20 -7.44 1.91
N SER A 637 11.93 -7.54 0.61
CA SER A 637 10.73 -8.13 0.00
C SER A 637 9.43 -7.71 0.73
N LEU A 638 8.62 -8.68 1.15
CA LEU A 638 7.35 -8.44 1.83
C LEU A 638 7.48 -7.78 3.20
N ASN A 639 8.64 -7.86 3.87
CA ASN A 639 8.85 -7.06 5.09
C ASN A 639 8.73 -5.56 4.79
N GLY A 640 9.14 -5.14 3.59
CA GLY A 640 8.93 -3.79 3.08
C GLY A 640 7.50 -3.56 2.60
N LEU A 641 6.95 -4.46 1.79
CA LEU A 641 5.61 -4.26 1.18
C LEU A 641 4.52 -4.10 2.25
N ILE A 642 4.57 -4.92 3.31
CA ILE A 642 3.57 -4.89 4.38
C ILE A 642 3.56 -3.58 5.17
N GLN A 643 4.61 -2.75 5.05
CA GLN A 643 4.60 -1.42 5.66
C GLN A 643 3.53 -0.52 5.05
N MET A 644 3.10 -0.75 3.81
CA MET A 644 2.01 -0.01 3.17
C MET A 644 0.71 -0.07 3.99
N PRO A 645 0.08 -1.23 4.20
CA PRO A 645 -1.09 -1.33 5.07
C PRO A 645 -0.74 -1.04 6.54
N ARG A 646 0.39 -1.55 7.05
CA ARG A 646 0.76 -1.44 8.47
C ARG A 646 0.89 0.01 8.95
N VAL A 647 1.54 0.88 8.19
CA VAL A 647 1.68 2.30 8.52
C VAL A 647 0.36 3.04 8.26
N THR A 648 -0.36 2.70 7.18
CA THR A 648 -1.67 3.31 6.86
C THR A 648 -2.69 3.10 7.99
N MET A 649 -2.72 1.92 8.61
CA MET A 649 -3.57 1.69 9.78
C MET A 649 -3.19 2.57 10.98
N ALA A 650 -1.90 2.86 11.19
CA ALA A 650 -1.46 3.78 12.22
C ALA A 650 -1.83 5.24 11.91
N VAL A 651 -1.73 5.64 10.64
CA VAL A 651 -2.18 6.96 10.15
C VAL A 651 -3.68 7.13 10.41
N ARG A 652 -4.50 6.17 10.00
CA ARG A 652 -5.95 6.20 10.21
C ARG A 652 -6.30 6.40 11.68
N ARG A 653 -5.70 5.61 12.57
CA ARG A 653 -5.92 5.74 14.02
C ARG A 653 -5.49 7.09 14.60
N TYR A 654 -4.48 7.72 14.03
CA TYR A 654 -4.06 9.06 14.43
C TYR A 654 -5.06 10.12 13.95
N ILE A 655 -5.53 10.03 12.71
CA ILE A 655 -6.54 10.94 12.15
C ILE A 655 -7.89 10.78 12.87
N GLU A 656 -8.38 9.55 13.05
CA GLU A 656 -9.64 9.25 13.75
C GLU A 656 -9.62 9.70 15.21
N ALA A 657 -8.44 9.75 15.84
CA ALA A 657 -8.30 10.30 17.19
C ALA A 657 -8.46 11.83 17.22
N GLY A 658 -8.44 12.53 16.06
CA GLY A 658 -8.50 13.99 15.95
C GLY A 658 -7.16 14.65 15.67
N GLY A 659 -6.17 13.90 15.16
CA GLY A 659 -4.85 14.42 14.79
C GLY A 659 -4.84 15.09 13.42
N LEU A 660 -4.07 16.18 13.29
CA LEU A 660 -3.80 16.82 11.99
C LEU A 660 -2.60 16.15 11.33
N TYR A 661 -2.80 15.57 10.16
CA TYR A 661 -1.73 14.97 9.36
C TYR A 661 -1.47 15.83 8.11
N ILE A 662 -0.23 16.26 7.94
CA ILE A 662 0.25 17.01 6.76
C ILE A 662 1.42 16.25 6.13
N VAL A 663 1.46 16.20 4.80
CA VAL A 663 2.61 15.69 4.03
C VAL A 663 3.16 16.83 3.18
N LEU A 664 4.48 17.00 3.16
CA LEU A 664 5.17 17.90 2.25
C LEU A 664 6.21 17.13 1.44
N TYR A 665 6.03 17.10 0.12
CA TYR A 665 6.99 16.54 -0.83
C TYR A 665 8.00 17.62 -1.26
N ASP A 666 9.31 17.33 -1.23
CA ASP A 666 10.37 18.30 -1.59
C ASP A 666 11.08 17.93 -2.90
N THR A 667 11.59 16.70 -3.05
CA THR A 667 12.21 16.26 -4.31
C THR A 667 11.38 15.18 -5.01
N ASN A 668 11.98 14.02 -5.30
CA ASN A 668 11.36 12.90 -5.99
C ASN A 668 10.68 11.97 -4.98
N SER A 669 9.39 11.73 -5.17
CA SER A 669 8.57 10.88 -4.31
C SER A 669 7.76 9.90 -5.14
N TYR A 670 8.13 8.62 -5.06
CA TYR A 670 7.55 7.57 -5.89
C TYR A 670 7.03 6.35 -5.11
N ALA A 671 6.19 5.56 -5.81
CA ALA A 671 5.80 4.18 -5.49
C ALA A 671 5.09 4.00 -4.14
N GLY A 672 5.36 2.87 -3.46
CA GLY A 672 4.55 2.38 -2.34
C GLY A 672 4.27 3.38 -1.21
N PRO A 673 5.23 4.20 -0.74
CA PRO A 673 4.94 5.22 0.28
C PRO A 673 3.90 6.24 -0.17
N VAL A 674 4.00 6.75 -1.40
CA VAL A 674 2.99 7.65 -2.01
C VAL A 674 1.67 6.91 -2.20
N ALA A 675 1.73 5.65 -2.61
CA ALA A 675 0.56 4.78 -2.77
C ALA A 675 -0.04 4.24 -1.46
N SER A 676 0.38 4.75 -0.31
CA SER A 676 -0.12 4.31 1.00
C SER A 676 -0.09 5.47 1.99
N PHE A 677 0.69 5.37 3.07
CA PHE A 677 0.61 6.27 4.21
C PHE A 677 0.97 7.74 3.92
N LEU A 678 1.67 8.07 2.84
CA LEU A 678 1.86 9.46 2.41
C LEU A 678 0.64 9.97 1.63
N GLY A 679 0.16 9.20 0.65
CA GLY A 679 -1.03 9.55 -0.15
C GLY A 679 -2.36 9.54 0.61
N CYS A 680 -2.40 8.93 1.80
CA CYS A 680 -3.59 8.94 2.67
C CYS A 680 -3.78 10.27 3.43
N SER A 681 -2.82 11.19 3.37
CA SER A 681 -2.97 12.48 4.06
C SER A 681 -4.09 13.30 3.41
N PRO A 682 -5.04 13.85 4.19
CA PRO A 682 -6.03 14.79 3.68
C PRO A 682 -5.40 16.09 3.17
N TYR A 683 -4.20 16.44 3.66
CA TYR A 683 -3.48 17.65 3.32
C TYR A 683 -2.07 17.30 2.84
N GLN A 684 -1.85 17.38 1.54
CA GLN A 684 -0.61 17.09 0.85
C GLN A 684 -0.16 18.33 0.08
N PHE A 685 1.10 18.72 0.27
CA PHE A 685 1.71 19.86 -0.41
C PHE A 685 2.99 19.42 -1.11
N ALA A 686 3.40 20.16 -2.12
CA ALA A 686 4.64 19.90 -2.85
C ALA A 686 5.50 21.16 -2.92
N VAL A 687 6.82 21.01 -2.96
CA VAL A 687 7.71 22.08 -3.39
C VAL A 687 7.64 22.17 -4.92
N ARG A 688 7.79 23.37 -5.48
CA ARG A 688 7.56 23.65 -6.91
C ARG A 688 8.32 22.76 -7.91
N SER A 689 9.49 22.21 -7.56
CA SER A 689 10.25 21.30 -8.44
C SER A 689 10.25 19.85 -7.96
N SER A 690 9.33 19.49 -7.08
CA SER A 690 9.11 18.09 -6.68
C SER A 690 8.52 17.27 -7.82
N ASN A 691 8.83 15.97 -7.83
CA ASN A 691 8.16 15.00 -8.69
C ASN A 691 7.41 13.98 -7.84
N ILE A 692 6.15 13.71 -8.19
CA ILE A 692 5.24 12.84 -7.44
C ILE A 692 4.58 11.87 -8.42
N GLY A 693 4.59 10.57 -8.09
CA GLY A 693 3.85 9.56 -8.85
C GLY A 693 4.02 8.15 -8.31
N PHE A 694 3.39 7.18 -8.96
CA PHE A 694 3.47 5.77 -8.61
C PHE A 694 4.72 5.12 -9.19
N ALA A 695 4.91 5.24 -10.50
CA ALA A 695 6.03 4.65 -11.22
C ALA A 695 6.87 5.75 -11.88
N GLY A 696 8.18 5.52 -12.01
CA GLY A 696 9.04 6.43 -12.77
C GLY A 696 8.80 6.28 -14.29
N PRO A 697 9.19 7.27 -15.12
CA PRO A 697 8.94 7.25 -16.56
C PRO A 697 9.43 6.01 -17.30
N GLY A 698 10.58 5.46 -16.89
CA GLY A 698 11.11 4.22 -17.49
C GLY A 698 10.25 2.99 -17.23
N VAL A 699 9.74 2.87 -16.01
CA VAL A 699 8.85 1.75 -15.62
C VAL A 699 7.52 1.85 -16.38
N ILE A 700 7.01 3.06 -16.56
CA ILE A 700 5.78 3.31 -17.33
C ILE A 700 5.99 2.86 -18.78
N LYS A 701 7.05 3.33 -19.44
CA LYS A 701 7.37 2.95 -20.82
C LYS A 701 7.53 1.45 -20.99
N GLU A 702 8.24 0.79 -20.08
CA GLU A 702 8.46 -0.66 -20.12
C GLU A 702 7.16 -1.46 -19.95
N THR A 703 6.24 -0.97 -19.12
CA THR A 703 4.98 -1.67 -18.81
C THR A 703 3.90 -1.42 -19.86
N THR A 704 3.78 -0.19 -20.36
CA THR A 704 2.66 0.23 -21.22
C THR A 704 3.04 0.40 -22.69
N GLY A 705 4.34 0.49 -22.99
CA GLY A 705 4.84 0.89 -24.32
C GLY A 705 4.64 2.37 -24.64
N ILE A 706 4.09 3.17 -23.71
CA ILE A 706 3.76 4.58 -23.93
C ILE A 706 4.91 5.47 -23.47
N ASP A 707 5.35 6.37 -24.36
CA ASP A 707 6.26 7.45 -24.02
C ASP A 707 5.51 8.58 -23.32
N ILE A 708 5.80 8.80 -22.04
CA ILE A 708 5.21 9.90 -21.26
C ILE A 708 6.10 11.15 -21.33
N PRO A 709 5.50 12.35 -21.27
CA PRO A 709 6.27 13.59 -21.33
C PRO A 709 7.16 13.75 -20.09
N PRO A 710 8.32 14.44 -20.19
CA PRO A 710 9.27 14.58 -19.07
C PRO A 710 8.68 15.25 -17.82
N ASN A 711 7.66 16.09 -17.99
CA ASN A 711 6.98 16.80 -16.90
C ASN A 711 5.82 16.00 -16.29
N TYR A 712 5.58 14.74 -16.69
CA TYR A 712 4.42 13.94 -16.28
C TYR A 712 4.24 13.85 -14.76
N HIS A 713 5.34 13.84 -14.00
CA HIS A 713 5.33 13.74 -12.53
C HIS A 713 5.55 15.07 -11.81
N ASN A 714 5.71 16.19 -12.52
CA ASN A 714 5.97 17.47 -11.87
C ASN A 714 4.82 17.82 -10.89
N ALA A 715 5.15 18.48 -9.78
CA ALA A 715 4.21 19.03 -8.80
C ALA A 715 2.97 19.73 -9.42
N TYR A 716 3.12 20.47 -10.52
CA TYR A 716 1.98 21.09 -11.22
C TYR A 716 1.02 20.06 -11.82
N GLN A 717 1.54 18.97 -12.40
CA GLN A 717 0.69 17.87 -12.89
C GLN A 717 0.06 17.08 -11.75
N ALA A 718 0.74 16.97 -10.60
CA ALA A 718 0.13 16.42 -9.40
C ALA A 718 -1.01 17.33 -8.88
N LEU A 719 -0.86 18.65 -8.95
CA LEU A 719 -1.89 19.62 -8.56
C LEU A 719 -3.10 19.58 -9.51
N THR A 720 -2.89 19.53 -10.83
CA THR A 720 -4.00 19.47 -11.82
C THR A 720 -4.85 18.23 -11.66
N ARG A 721 -4.24 17.11 -11.25
CA ARG A 721 -4.94 15.84 -10.95
C ARG A 721 -5.53 15.79 -9.53
N GLY A 722 -5.31 16.81 -8.70
CA GLY A 722 -5.79 16.84 -7.32
C GLY A 722 -5.05 15.88 -6.36
N HIS A 723 -3.82 15.47 -6.70
CA HIS A 723 -2.98 14.62 -5.84
C HIS A 723 -2.37 15.41 -4.67
N VAL A 724 -2.20 16.72 -4.84
CA VAL A 724 -1.75 17.68 -3.81
C VAL A 724 -2.70 18.87 -3.77
N GLN A 725 -2.78 19.54 -2.63
CA GLN A 725 -3.65 20.70 -2.39
C GLN A 725 -2.95 22.03 -2.62
N GLY A 726 -1.62 22.04 -2.74
CA GLY A 726 -0.87 23.27 -3.01
C GLY A 726 0.59 23.01 -3.33
N ILE A 727 1.18 23.99 -4.00
CA ILE A 727 2.59 24.03 -4.34
C ILE A 727 3.21 25.20 -3.61
N TRP A 728 4.32 24.98 -2.92
CA TRP A 728 5.01 25.98 -2.11
C TRP A 728 6.40 26.28 -2.67
N ASP A 729 6.81 27.54 -2.56
CA ASP A 729 8.21 27.92 -2.63
C ASP A 729 8.91 27.47 -1.33
N ARG A 730 10.05 26.79 -1.46
CA ARG A 730 10.91 26.36 -0.34
C ARG A 730 11.14 27.46 0.70
N ARG A 731 11.34 28.71 0.27
CA ARG A 731 11.62 29.87 1.14
C ARG A 731 10.40 30.25 1.98
N GLU A 732 9.20 29.93 1.53
CA GLU A 732 7.94 30.24 2.22
C GLU A 732 7.40 29.08 3.05
N VAL A 733 8.08 27.93 3.08
CA VAL A 733 7.53 26.72 3.72
C VAL A 733 7.25 26.94 5.21
N ARG A 734 8.11 27.67 5.94
CA ARG A 734 7.86 28.00 7.35
C ARG A 734 6.55 28.76 7.53
N LYS A 735 6.34 29.82 6.73
CA LYS A 735 5.11 30.63 6.70
C LYS A 735 3.90 29.78 6.32
N ASN A 736 4.00 28.96 5.29
CA ASN A 736 2.90 28.14 4.80
C ASN A 736 2.52 27.03 5.78
N LEU A 737 3.49 26.40 6.45
CA LEU A 737 3.21 25.45 7.52
C LEU A 737 2.56 26.13 8.73
N LYS A 738 3.04 27.30 9.14
CA LYS A 738 2.39 28.09 10.20
C LYS A 738 0.94 28.37 9.83
N ASN A 739 0.68 28.86 8.62
CA ASN A 739 -0.67 29.14 8.14
C ASN A 739 -1.52 27.87 8.14
N ALA A 740 -1.00 26.76 7.61
CA ALA A 740 -1.69 25.48 7.61
C ALA A 740 -2.07 25.04 9.03
N LEU A 741 -1.18 25.14 10.02
CA LEU A 741 -1.48 24.80 11.41
C LEU A 741 -2.54 25.72 12.04
N MET A 742 -2.63 26.98 11.59
CA MET A 742 -3.59 27.96 12.11
C MET A 742 -4.96 27.84 11.44
N THR A 743 -5.01 27.52 10.14
CA THR A 743 -6.23 27.56 9.33
C THR A 743 -6.84 26.19 9.12
N ILE A 744 -6.02 25.14 8.97
CA ILE A 744 -6.50 23.81 8.62
C ILE A 744 -7.04 23.07 9.84
N GLY A 745 -8.28 22.58 9.69
CA GLY A 745 -8.96 21.79 10.70
C GLY A 745 -10.01 22.54 11.51
N GLY A 746 -10.94 21.79 12.10
CA GLY A 746 -12.00 22.34 12.96
C GLY A 746 -11.58 22.44 14.43
N ARG A 747 -12.39 23.11 15.25
CA ARG A 747 -12.25 23.18 16.73
C ARG A 747 -12.20 21.80 17.42
N ASN A 748 -12.58 20.75 16.70
CA ASN A 748 -12.63 19.39 17.23
C ASN A 748 -11.28 18.65 17.15
N LEU A 749 -10.32 19.11 16.34
CA LEU A 749 -8.98 18.54 16.33
C LEU A 749 -8.28 18.87 17.65
N TYR A 750 -7.72 17.87 18.31
CA TYR A 750 -7.27 18.00 19.70
C TYR A 750 -6.00 18.84 19.88
N TYR A 751 -5.33 19.24 18.80
CA TYR A 751 -4.09 20.02 18.88
C TYR A 751 -4.38 21.52 18.99
N ARG A 752 -5.62 21.94 18.65
CA ARG A 752 -6.16 23.26 18.91
C ARG A 752 -6.78 23.28 20.29
#